data_AF-A0A940CSI1-F1
#
_entry.id   AF-A0A940CSI1-F1
#
_cell.length_a   1.000
_cell.length_b   1.000
_cell.length_c   1.000
_cell.angle_alpha   90.00
_cell.angle_beta   90.00
_cell.angle_gamma   90.00
#
_symmetry.space_group_name_H-M   'P 1'
#
loop_
_entity.id
_entity.type
_entity.pdbx_description
1 polymer ?
#
loop_
_entity_poly.entity_id
_entity_poly.type
_entity_poly.pdbx_seq_one_letter_code
_entity_poly.pdbx_strand_id
1 'polypeptide(L)'
;MHALGLPRAMSYYYLYPFFKTFFDNIGVELVLSQETTKTILNKMDFCPTDEPCVAVKLLFAHAKDLLDRGIERVLVPCLVSLEPRNFCCPKFIGIPYMLKNALQGTAEVIIPKIDRYRGRKEWQHSFLTIGSSFGASHKQIIEALQKADQAQREFERLCVKQRLTTPEAYRLLQNRPVNSPHRTTANGGPVVGVIGHPYILYDNFCLDLLAHFREYGQVITAEMVPSAAARREVATLLEGERLWSFEAQILGAALHLLRHRKVDKLALLGSFECGPESIIEKYMEEEAERQGIPFLLLTVDEHTGEAGLVTRIEAFMDVQAIVPDNIQTHHRDHISNDTAQANFLPGSREEEFVIGMPGMGHLDVAIRSALAECGVKTIKTPHASKEILELGRVLAPEFVCLPFTITLGQMRWLLENGANKILMVGGKGKCRLGWYAQIQEQLLRRLGYDFEMIIIDSPLPLKERWAQFRSTLKHTTRQSSWLNILKALYFGYHKMAAIDRAERLVHRIRAFEEKRGTIDRYFNQFIRKIERASSTASVWKLWEDFQEQAAAIPTIDTDPVRVRIVGEIWVVLEAYVNLHLEEMLGKSTDPRVWVDREISATNWFHQHLFPTKEAMQRKEAINRASKPYLETDVGGHGHISVGLTALAKEEGIDGVIHLMPFTCMPEIVAQNILVQLSNKLDIPVLTFIITDQTGEAGFETRVEAFLDILKERRFTTHTH
;
A
#
# COMPACT_ATOMS: atom_id res chain seq x y z
N MET A 1 40.54 8.01 -0.04
CA MET A 1 39.63 6.90 0.29
C MET A 1 38.21 7.41 0.09
N HIS A 2 37.35 6.72 -0.65
CA HIS A 2 35.98 7.18 -0.87
C HIS A 2 35.14 6.81 0.37
N ALA A 3 34.77 7.79 1.19
CA ALA A 3 33.80 7.59 2.26
C ALA A 3 32.38 7.55 1.67
N LEU A 4 31.59 6.59 2.11
CA LEU A 4 30.18 6.40 1.76
C LEU A 4 29.37 6.27 3.03
N GLY A 5 28.43 7.18 3.26
CA GLY A 5 27.56 7.18 4.42
C GLY A 5 26.47 6.11 4.31
N LEU A 6 26.22 5.35 5.37
CA LEU A 6 25.07 4.46 5.47
C LEU A 6 24.23 4.85 6.70
N PRO A 7 23.00 5.36 6.51
CA PRO A 7 22.09 5.68 7.61
C PRO A 7 21.80 4.43 8.45
N ARG A 8 21.88 4.53 9.79
CA ARG A 8 21.49 3.44 10.72
C ARG A 8 19.95 3.32 10.86
N ALA A 9 19.25 3.27 9.73
CA ALA A 9 17.80 3.14 9.67
C ALA A 9 17.39 2.17 8.55
N MET A 10 16.13 1.70 8.60
CA MET A 10 15.50 0.92 7.53
C MET A 10 16.35 -0.29 7.09
N SER A 11 16.95 -0.23 5.89
CA SER A 11 17.73 -1.32 5.30
C SER A 11 19.00 -1.68 6.09
N TYR A 12 19.51 -0.78 6.93
CA TYR A 12 20.66 -1.06 7.80
C TYR A 12 20.40 -2.32 8.64
N TYR A 13 19.23 -2.41 9.27
CA TYR A 13 18.89 -3.52 10.15
C TYR A 13 18.63 -4.86 9.43
N TYR A 14 18.60 -4.85 8.10
CA TYR A 14 18.39 -6.07 7.31
C TYR A 14 19.64 -6.49 6.53
N LEU A 15 20.39 -5.53 6.00
CA LEU A 15 21.39 -5.76 4.95
C LEU A 15 22.75 -5.13 5.26
N TYR A 16 22.99 -4.67 6.49
CA TYR A 16 24.29 -4.11 6.85
C TYR A 16 25.47 -5.05 6.57
N PRO A 17 25.44 -6.36 6.91
CA PRO A 17 26.53 -7.28 6.60
C PRO A 17 26.80 -7.37 5.09
N PHE A 18 25.74 -7.45 4.30
CA PHE A 18 25.85 -7.45 2.84
C PHE A 18 26.54 -6.19 2.31
N PHE A 19 26.06 -5.00 2.68
CA PHE A 19 26.64 -3.75 2.19
C PHE A 19 28.06 -3.52 2.71
N LYS A 20 28.30 -3.77 4.01
CA LYS A 20 29.64 -3.65 4.61
C LYS A 20 30.66 -4.48 3.85
N THR A 21 30.37 -5.77 3.68
CA THR A 21 31.28 -6.67 2.99
C THR A 21 31.46 -6.32 1.51
N PHE A 22 30.39 -5.91 0.80
CA PHE A 22 30.51 -5.51 -0.61
C PHE A 22 31.46 -4.31 -0.78
N PHE A 23 31.19 -3.20 -0.08
CA PHE A 23 31.95 -1.96 -0.25
C PHE A 23 33.40 -2.08 0.25
N ASP A 24 33.64 -2.80 1.34
CA ASP A 24 35.01 -3.10 1.81
C ASP A 24 35.84 -3.83 0.73
N ASN A 25 35.23 -4.81 0.05
CA ASN A 25 35.93 -5.61 -0.97
C ASN A 25 36.16 -4.87 -2.30
N ILE A 26 35.53 -3.71 -2.50
CA ILE A 26 35.83 -2.81 -3.62
C ILE A 26 36.60 -1.55 -3.18
N GLY A 27 37.08 -1.50 -1.93
CA GLY A 27 37.95 -0.42 -1.43
C GLY A 27 37.21 0.87 -1.04
N VAL A 28 35.91 0.79 -0.73
CA VAL A 28 35.06 1.92 -0.31
C VAL A 28 34.76 1.78 1.18
N GLU A 29 35.05 2.83 1.96
CA GLU A 29 34.80 2.82 3.40
C GLU A 29 33.34 3.21 3.68
N LEU A 30 32.61 2.33 4.37
CA LEU A 30 31.27 2.62 4.85
C LEU A 30 31.29 3.28 6.23
N VAL A 31 30.80 4.52 6.28
CA VAL A 31 30.67 5.32 7.50
C VAL A 31 29.22 5.29 7.96
N LEU A 32 28.98 4.80 9.18
CA LEU A 32 27.63 4.81 9.75
C LEU A 32 27.29 6.17 10.36
N SER A 33 26.01 6.56 10.29
CA SER A 33 25.47 7.63 11.14
C SER A 33 25.65 7.30 12.62
N GLN A 34 25.50 8.30 13.48
CA GLN A 34 25.38 8.07 14.93
C GLN A 34 24.17 7.18 15.25
N GLU A 35 24.15 6.62 16.46
CA GLU A 35 22.96 5.96 17.01
C GLU A 35 21.85 6.99 17.26
N THR A 36 20.61 6.53 17.22
CA THR A 36 19.47 7.41 17.48
C THR A 36 19.58 7.95 18.91
N THR A 37 19.52 9.27 18.99
CA THR A 37 19.50 10.06 20.23
C THR A 37 18.44 11.14 20.06
N LYS A 38 18.10 11.87 21.13
CA LYS A 38 17.23 13.05 21.02
C LYS A 38 17.70 14.04 19.94
N THR A 39 19.01 14.20 19.78
CA THR A 39 19.60 15.05 18.73
C THR A 39 19.34 14.53 17.32
N ILE A 40 19.31 13.20 17.11
CA ILE A 40 18.93 12.62 15.82
C ILE A 40 17.42 12.75 15.59
N LEU A 41 16.59 12.47 16.61
CA LEU A 41 15.13 12.61 16.50
C LEU A 41 14.73 14.02 16.08
N ASN A 42 15.37 15.05 16.63
CA ASN A 42 15.13 16.45 16.24
C ASN A 42 15.54 16.80 14.80
N LYS A 43 16.14 15.87 14.04
CA LYS A 43 16.45 16.02 12.61
C LYS A 43 15.39 15.37 11.71
N MET A 44 14.30 14.83 12.27
CA MET A 44 13.20 14.22 11.49
C MET A 44 12.54 15.21 10.53
N ASP A 45 12.52 16.50 10.87
CA ASP A 45 12.05 17.61 10.01
C ASP A 45 12.79 17.72 8.67
N PHE A 46 13.90 16.98 8.50
CA PHE A 46 14.56 16.82 7.20
C PHE A 46 13.73 15.98 6.21
N CYS A 47 12.78 15.19 6.70
CA CYS A 47 11.78 14.54 5.87
C CYS A 47 10.78 15.59 5.37
N PRO A 48 10.55 15.73 4.05
CA PRO A 48 9.65 16.76 3.51
C PRO A 48 8.18 16.72 3.97
N THR A 49 7.75 15.64 4.64
CA THR A 49 6.36 15.35 4.98
C THR A 49 6.31 14.50 6.24
N ASP A 50 5.24 14.62 7.03
CA ASP A 50 5.07 13.88 8.30
C ASP A 50 4.47 12.47 8.14
N GLU A 51 3.83 12.21 6.99
CA GLU A 51 3.07 10.98 6.65
C GLU A 51 3.85 9.67 6.40
N PRO A 52 5.19 9.66 6.22
CA PRO A 52 5.94 8.43 6.29
C PRO A 52 6.01 7.92 7.73
N CYS A 53 6.05 6.59 7.88
CA CYS A 53 6.19 6.01 9.22
C CYS A 53 7.53 6.44 9.84
N VAL A 54 7.60 6.44 11.17
CA VAL A 54 8.77 6.90 11.95
C VAL A 54 10.11 6.35 11.43
N ALA A 55 10.14 5.09 10.98
CA ALA A 55 11.33 4.47 10.42
C ALA A 55 11.86 5.15 9.14
N VAL A 56 10.95 5.66 8.30
CA VAL A 56 11.32 6.45 7.11
C VAL A 56 11.83 7.82 7.54
N LYS A 57 11.15 8.51 8.47
CA LYS A 57 11.58 9.82 8.99
C LYS A 57 12.96 9.74 9.66
N LEU A 58 13.23 8.66 10.40
CA LEU A 58 14.55 8.37 10.97
C LEU A 58 15.63 8.25 9.88
N LEU A 59 15.34 7.63 8.73
CA LEU A 59 16.33 7.57 7.65
C LEU A 59 16.73 8.97 7.16
N PHE A 60 15.79 9.91 7.06
CA PHE A 60 16.10 11.31 6.75
C PHE A 60 16.95 11.96 7.84
N ALA A 61 16.59 11.76 9.11
CA ALA A 61 17.37 12.26 10.25
C ALA A 61 18.81 11.73 10.26
N HIS A 62 19.00 10.43 10.00
CA HIS A 62 20.32 9.81 9.91
C HIS A 62 21.10 10.21 8.66
N ALA A 63 20.43 10.44 7.54
CA ALA A 63 21.06 11.03 6.36
C ALA A 63 21.56 12.45 6.68
N LYS A 64 20.74 13.27 7.34
CA LYS A 64 21.12 14.62 7.79
C LYS A 64 22.31 14.59 8.75
N ASP A 65 22.36 13.63 9.67
CA ASP A 65 23.53 13.42 10.55
C ASP A 65 24.82 13.16 9.78
N LEU A 66 24.77 12.33 8.73
CA LEU A 66 25.92 12.06 7.88
C LEU A 66 26.38 13.33 7.14
N LEU A 67 25.44 14.11 6.61
CA LEU A 67 25.74 15.38 5.93
C LEU A 67 26.38 16.40 6.88
N ASP A 68 25.86 16.54 8.10
CA ASP A 68 26.41 17.44 9.12
C ASP A 68 27.85 17.09 9.51
N ARG A 69 28.23 15.82 9.30
CA ARG A 69 29.58 15.30 9.54
C ARG A 69 30.47 15.33 8.29
N GLY A 70 30.03 15.97 7.22
CA GLY A 70 30.80 16.15 5.98
C GLY A 70 30.79 14.94 5.04
N ILE A 71 29.82 14.02 5.18
CA ILE A 71 29.69 12.87 4.28
C ILE A 71 28.79 13.23 3.09
N GLU A 72 29.39 13.49 1.93
CA GLU A 72 28.69 14.00 0.73
C GLU A 72 28.06 12.91 -0.16
N ARG A 73 28.25 11.63 0.19
CA ARG A 73 27.65 10.49 -0.51
C ARG A 73 26.93 9.58 0.46
N VAL A 74 25.66 9.32 0.22
CA VAL A 74 24.81 8.51 1.11
C VAL A 74 24.26 7.30 0.35
N LEU A 75 24.45 6.12 0.93
CA LEU A 75 23.95 4.84 0.44
C LEU A 75 22.52 4.61 0.93
N VAL A 76 21.57 4.57 0.00
CA VAL A 76 20.19 4.17 0.28
C VAL A 76 19.74 3.20 -0.81
N PRO A 77 19.57 1.90 -0.51
CA PRO A 77 19.20 0.92 -1.53
C PRO A 77 17.74 1.05 -1.95
N CYS A 78 17.48 0.79 -3.24
CA CYS A 78 16.12 0.56 -3.75
C CYS A 78 15.80 -0.93 -3.63
N LEU A 79 15.08 -1.32 -2.57
CA LEU A 79 14.71 -2.72 -2.35
C LEU A 79 13.36 -3.00 -3.00
N VAL A 80 13.36 -3.55 -4.22
CA VAL A 80 12.14 -3.98 -4.92
C VAL A 80 11.69 -5.34 -4.43
N SER A 81 12.64 -6.27 -4.36
CA SER A 81 12.38 -7.67 -4.06
C SER A 81 13.67 -8.35 -3.62
N LEU A 82 13.63 -9.06 -2.50
CA LEU A 82 14.77 -9.82 -1.98
C LEU A 82 14.72 -11.32 -2.34
N GLU A 83 13.61 -11.78 -2.90
CA GLU A 83 13.38 -13.18 -3.26
C GLU A 83 12.33 -13.30 -4.39
N PRO A 84 12.29 -14.43 -5.10
CA PRO A 84 11.35 -14.61 -6.19
C PRO A 84 9.88 -14.40 -5.78
N ARG A 85 9.10 -13.74 -6.64
CA ARG A 85 7.65 -13.53 -6.52
C ARG A 85 7.16 -12.69 -5.33
N ASN A 86 8.05 -12.11 -4.53
CA ASN A 86 7.71 -11.19 -3.44
C ASN A 86 8.27 -9.80 -3.67
N PHE A 87 7.55 -8.80 -3.18
CA PHE A 87 8.00 -7.40 -3.17
C PHE A 87 8.40 -6.97 -1.76
N CYS A 88 9.23 -5.94 -1.63
CA CYS A 88 9.29 -5.17 -0.39
C CYS A 88 8.17 -4.12 -0.39
N CYS A 89 7.89 -3.52 0.77
CA CYS A 89 6.87 -2.49 0.85
C CYS A 89 7.22 -1.27 -0.05
N PRO A 90 6.23 -0.51 -0.55
CA PRO A 90 6.46 0.64 -1.42
C PRO A 90 7.40 1.69 -0.82
N LYS A 91 7.42 1.86 0.51
CA LYS A 91 8.31 2.78 1.21
C LYS A 91 9.79 2.37 1.03
N PHE A 92 10.12 1.07 1.10
CA PHE A 92 11.48 0.57 0.79
C PHE A 92 11.91 0.78 -0.67
N ILE A 93 10.95 0.75 -1.59
CA ILE A 93 11.19 0.97 -3.02
C ILE A 93 11.42 2.47 -3.29
N GLY A 94 10.61 3.32 -2.67
CA GLY A 94 10.56 4.76 -2.91
C GLY A 94 11.58 5.59 -2.15
N ILE A 95 11.99 5.16 -0.95
CA ILE A 95 12.82 5.96 -0.04
C ILE A 95 14.15 6.50 -0.61
N PRO A 96 14.93 5.78 -1.45
CA PRO A 96 16.11 6.40 -2.06
C PRO A 96 15.78 7.58 -2.95
N TYR A 97 14.63 7.55 -3.63
CA TYR A 97 14.19 8.64 -4.49
C TYR A 97 13.60 9.79 -3.67
N MET A 98 12.85 9.49 -2.60
CA MET A 98 12.40 10.49 -1.64
C MET A 98 13.58 11.31 -1.10
N LEU A 99 14.62 10.62 -0.59
CA LEU A 99 15.83 11.29 -0.10
C LEU A 99 16.56 12.04 -1.21
N LYS A 100 16.76 11.43 -2.39
CA LYS A 100 17.44 12.08 -3.52
C LYS A 100 16.78 13.41 -3.91
N ASN A 101 15.46 13.48 -3.92
CA ASN A 101 14.75 14.71 -4.24
C ASN A 101 14.84 15.73 -3.10
N ALA A 102 14.74 15.31 -1.84
CA ALA A 102 14.89 16.19 -0.68
C ALA A 102 16.29 16.82 -0.59
N LEU A 103 17.32 16.11 -1.02
CA LEU A 103 18.69 16.64 -1.03
C LEU A 103 18.93 17.69 -2.11
N GLN A 104 18.12 17.77 -3.17
CA GLN A 104 18.27 18.75 -4.26
C GLN A 104 19.72 18.91 -4.81
N GLY A 105 20.54 17.86 -4.73
CA GLY A 105 21.94 17.88 -5.18
C GLY A 105 22.98 18.32 -4.15
N THR A 106 22.62 18.57 -2.89
CA THR A 106 23.58 18.85 -1.80
C THR A 106 24.48 17.66 -1.48
N ALA A 107 24.04 16.45 -1.79
CA ALA A 107 24.81 15.21 -1.68
C ALA A 107 24.35 14.19 -2.73
N GLU A 108 25.24 13.29 -3.07
CA GLU A 108 24.96 12.19 -4.00
C GLU A 108 24.30 11.03 -3.25
N VAL A 109 23.16 10.54 -3.75
CA VAL A 109 22.55 9.31 -3.25
C VAL A 109 22.98 8.14 -4.12
N ILE A 110 23.71 7.18 -3.54
CA ILE A 110 24.06 5.93 -4.18
C ILE A 110 22.92 4.94 -3.99
N ILE A 111 22.26 4.54 -5.08
CA ILE A 111 21.03 3.75 -5.07
C ILE A 111 21.27 2.37 -5.71
N PRO A 112 21.84 1.40 -4.98
CA PRO A 112 21.86 0.02 -5.48
C PRO A 112 20.45 -0.54 -5.50
N LYS A 113 20.02 -1.00 -6.67
CA LYS A 113 18.72 -1.62 -6.88
C LYS A 113 18.82 -3.13 -6.69
N ILE A 114 18.05 -3.66 -5.74
CA ILE A 114 17.90 -5.10 -5.54
C ILE A 114 16.48 -5.50 -5.96
N ASP A 115 16.41 -6.20 -7.11
CA ASP A 115 15.17 -6.75 -7.65
C ASP A 115 15.39 -8.23 -8.00
N ARG A 116 15.00 -9.11 -7.08
CA ARG A 116 15.07 -10.56 -7.23
C ARG A 116 13.72 -11.18 -7.62
N TYR A 117 12.72 -10.38 -8.01
CA TYR A 117 11.34 -10.85 -8.21
C TYR A 117 11.25 -11.97 -9.25
N ARG A 118 12.01 -11.85 -10.35
CA ARG A 118 12.08 -12.87 -11.42
C ARG A 118 13.09 -14.00 -11.15
N GLY A 119 13.78 -13.99 -10.01
CA GLY A 119 14.83 -14.96 -9.67
C GLY A 119 16.09 -14.87 -10.54
N ARG A 120 16.25 -13.78 -11.30
CA ARG A 120 17.39 -13.56 -12.22
C ARG A 120 18.49 -12.76 -11.55
N LYS A 121 19.71 -12.86 -12.09
CA LYS A 121 20.89 -12.09 -11.64
C LYS A 121 20.96 -10.66 -12.20
N GLU A 122 19.93 -10.19 -12.89
CA GLU A 122 19.87 -8.84 -13.50
C GLU A 122 20.10 -7.72 -12.46
N TRP A 123 19.70 -7.91 -11.20
CA TRP A 123 19.96 -6.97 -10.10
C TRP A 123 21.46 -6.70 -9.88
N GLN A 124 22.35 -7.64 -10.23
CA GLN A 124 23.79 -7.47 -10.10
C GLN A 124 24.32 -6.37 -11.02
N HIS A 125 23.60 -6.03 -12.09
CA HIS A 125 23.98 -4.95 -13.00
C HIS A 125 24.06 -3.59 -12.27
N SER A 126 23.14 -3.34 -11.32
CA SER A 126 23.19 -2.11 -10.51
C SER A 126 24.49 -2.02 -9.69
N PHE A 127 24.94 -3.13 -9.13
CA PHE A 127 26.21 -3.19 -8.39
C PHE A 127 27.43 -3.13 -9.31
N LEU A 128 27.34 -3.64 -10.54
CA LEU A 128 28.37 -3.46 -11.56
C LEU A 128 28.56 -1.97 -11.89
N THR A 129 27.47 -1.26 -12.16
CA THR A 129 27.52 0.19 -12.44
C THR A 129 28.12 0.97 -11.27
N ILE A 130 27.64 0.71 -10.04
CA ILE A 130 28.13 1.41 -8.83
C ILE A 130 29.58 1.04 -8.53
N GLY A 131 29.95 -0.23 -8.57
CA GLY A 131 31.34 -0.64 -8.32
C GLY A 131 32.31 -0.04 -9.34
N SER A 132 31.91 0.03 -10.61
CA SER A 132 32.71 0.66 -11.66
C SER A 132 32.86 2.17 -11.47
N SER A 133 31.84 2.87 -10.95
CA SER A 133 32.00 4.30 -10.62
C SER A 133 32.98 4.57 -9.48
N PHE A 134 33.30 3.54 -8.67
CA PHE A 134 34.37 3.58 -7.66
C PHE A 134 35.71 3.01 -8.17
N GLY A 135 35.84 2.71 -9.46
CA GLY A 135 37.08 2.21 -10.08
C GLY A 135 37.32 0.70 -9.93
N ALA A 136 36.36 -0.07 -9.41
CA ALA A 136 36.51 -1.52 -9.29
C ALA A 136 36.30 -2.23 -10.63
N SER A 137 37.12 -3.24 -10.91
CA SER A 137 36.95 -4.10 -12.08
C SER A 137 35.74 -5.02 -11.96
N HIS A 138 35.18 -5.43 -13.10
CA HIS A 138 34.05 -6.38 -13.14
C HIS A 138 34.32 -7.64 -12.29
N LYS A 139 35.54 -8.20 -12.34
CA LYS A 139 35.93 -9.36 -11.54
C LYS A 139 35.85 -9.08 -10.03
N GLN A 140 36.44 -7.96 -9.58
CA GLN A 140 36.40 -7.56 -8.17
C GLN A 140 34.96 -7.37 -7.67
N ILE A 141 34.08 -6.78 -8.49
CA ILE A 141 32.69 -6.53 -8.12
C ILE A 141 31.91 -7.85 -7.94
N ILE A 142 32.09 -8.81 -8.86
CA ILE A 142 31.43 -10.12 -8.74
C ILE A 142 31.94 -10.90 -7.52
N GLU A 143 33.25 -10.88 -7.25
CA GLU A 143 33.83 -11.49 -6.05
C GLU A 143 33.31 -10.82 -4.77
N ALA A 144 33.20 -9.48 -4.75
CA ALA A 144 32.65 -8.73 -3.64
C ALA A 144 31.17 -9.10 -3.39
N LEU A 145 30.36 -9.26 -4.44
CA LEU A 145 28.97 -9.70 -4.33
C LEU A 145 28.84 -11.11 -3.74
N GLN A 146 29.72 -12.05 -4.12
CA GLN A 146 29.71 -13.41 -3.57
C GLN A 146 30.04 -13.40 -2.08
N LYS A 147 31.07 -12.64 -1.69
CA LYS A 147 31.45 -12.48 -0.27
C LYS A 147 30.34 -11.79 0.53
N ALA A 148 29.69 -10.78 -0.03
CA ALA A 148 28.57 -10.09 0.59
C ALA A 148 27.36 -11.02 0.84
N ASP A 149 27.01 -11.84 -0.14
CA ASP A 149 25.94 -12.85 0.01
C ASP A 149 26.31 -13.91 1.08
N GLN A 150 27.58 -14.32 1.15
CA GLN A 150 28.07 -15.22 2.19
C GLN A 150 28.00 -14.58 3.59
N ALA A 151 28.41 -13.32 3.73
CA ALA A 151 28.36 -12.58 4.99
C ALA A 151 26.91 -12.42 5.49
N GLN A 152 25.98 -12.13 4.58
CA GLN A 152 24.55 -12.04 4.89
C GLN A 152 23.97 -13.39 5.37
N ARG A 153 24.34 -14.49 4.71
CA ARG A 153 23.92 -15.83 5.16
C ARG A 153 24.51 -16.21 6.50
N GLU A 154 25.75 -15.80 6.79
CA GLU A 154 26.35 -16.04 8.10
C GLU A 154 25.64 -15.25 9.20
N PHE A 155 25.28 -13.98 8.93
CA PHE A 155 24.42 -13.20 9.82
C PHE A 155 23.11 -13.93 10.14
N GLU A 156 22.36 -14.35 9.12
CA GLU A 156 21.09 -15.07 9.29
C GLU A 156 21.30 -16.38 10.08
N ARG A 157 22.39 -17.12 9.79
CA ARG A 157 22.75 -18.35 10.49
C ARG A 157 23.05 -18.11 11.97
N LEU A 158 23.75 -17.02 12.31
CA LEU A 158 24.08 -16.65 13.67
C LEU A 158 22.83 -16.30 14.49
N CYS A 159 21.93 -15.48 13.93
CA CYS A 159 20.65 -15.13 14.58
C CYS A 159 19.85 -16.39 14.94
N VAL A 160 19.76 -17.36 14.02
CA VAL A 160 19.01 -18.61 14.24
C VAL A 160 19.72 -19.56 15.21
N LYS A 161 21.01 -19.89 14.95
CA LYS A 161 21.70 -20.95 15.69
C LYS A 161 22.06 -20.54 17.12
N GLN A 162 22.39 -19.27 17.31
CA GLN A 162 22.83 -18.73 18.60
C GLN A 162 21.74 -17.88 19.29
N ARG A 163 20.56 -17.72 18.66
CA ARG A 163 19.46 -16.87 19.14
C ARG A 163 19.93 -15.45 19.45
N LEU A 164 20.72 -14.88 18.54
CA LEU A 164 21.22 -13.53 18.66
C LEU A 164 20.23 -12.54 18.05
N THR A 165 20.09 -11.37 18.67
CA THR A 165 19.41 -10.25 18.03
C THR A 165 20.24 -9.68 16.89
N THR A 166 19.60 -8.90 16.02
CA THR A 166 20.31 -8.25 14.90
C THR A 166 21.54 -7.43 15.35
N PRO A 167 21.48 -6.55 16.37
CA PRO A 167 22.67 -5.83 16.86
C PRO A 167 23.77 -6.74 17.44
N GLU A 168 23.39 -7.82 18.13
CA GLU A 168 24.34 -8.80 18.69
C GLU A 168 25.09 -9.53 17.59
N ALA A 169 24.38 -10.02 16.57
CA ALA A 169 24.96 -10.68 15.42
C ALA A 169 25.89 -9.73 14.63
N TYR A 170 25.54 -8.44 14.49
CA TYR A 170 26.42 -7.45 13.87
C TYR A 170 27.71 -7.23 14.65
N ARG A 171 27.64 -7.13 15.98
CA ARG A 171 28.84 -7.01 16.83
C ARG A 171 29.75 -8.22 16.65
N LEU A 172 29.19 -9.43 16.66
CA LEU A 172 29.97 -10.67 16.51
C LEU A 172 30.67 -10.74 15.14
N LEU A 173 29.97 -10.40 14.05
CA LEU A 173 30.56 -10.34 12.70
C LEU A 173 31.65 -9.28 12.56
N GLN A 174 31.62 -8.24 13.38
CA GLN A 174 32.66 -7.22 13.47
C GLN A 174 33.80 -7.60 14.45
N ASN A 175 33.83 -8.84 14.94
CA ASN A 175 34.77 -9.32 15.97
C ASN A 175 34.73 -8.48 17.26
N ARG A 176 33.58 -7.87 17.56
CA ARG A 176 33.35 -7.16 18.82
C ARG A 176 32.72 -8.12 19.82
N PRO A 177 33.10 -8.04 21.11
CA PRO A 177 32.52 -8.90 22.12
C PRO A 177 31.01 -8.64 22.19
N VAL A 178 30.24 -9.72 22.13
CA VAL A 178 28.85 -9.70 22.55
C VAL A 178 28.90 -9.87 24.06
N ASN A 179 28.78 -8.76 24.79
CA ASN A 179 28.35 -8.88 26.18
C ASN A 179 27.01 -9.57 26.09
N SER A 180 26.93 -10.83 26.51
CA SER A 180 25.68 -11.56 26.60
C SER A 180 25.13 -11.22 27.99
N PRO A 181 24.25 -10.21 28.15
CA PRO A 181 23.55 -9.97 29.40
C PRO A 181 22.39 -10.99 29.54
N HIS A 182 22.31 -12.01 28.67
CA HIS A 182 21.07 -12.70 28.30
C HIS A 182 20.95 -14.14 28.84
N ARG A 183 21.65 -14.47 29.92
CA ARG A 183 21.11 -15.47 30.85
C ARG A 183 19.97 -14.78 31.57
N THR A 184 18.74 -15.22 31.33
CA THR A 184 17.54 -14.78 32.05
C THR A 184 17.86 -14.51 33.52
N THR A 185 17.54 -13.32 34.03
CA THR A 185 17.64 -13.03 35.47
C THR A 185 16.70 -13.95 36.26
N ALA A 186 15.58 -14.34 35.64
CA ALA A 186 14.64 -15.34 36.15
C ALA A 186 14.90 -16.74 35.55
N ASN A 187 15.49 -17.65 36.32
CA ASN A 187 15.33 -19.09 36.05
C ASN A 187 13.83 -19.43 36.24
N GLY A 188 13.10 -19.73 35.16
CA GLY A 188 11.69 -20.15 35.21
C GLY A 188 10.65 -19.11 34.75
N GLY A 189 11.05 -17.97 34.17
CA GLY A 189 10.12 -17.03 33.53
C GLY A 189 9.57 -17.51 32.17
N PRO A 190 8.49 -16.89 31.64
CA PRO A 190 7.88 -17.28 30.37
C PRO A 190 8.81 -17.07 29.18
N VAL A 191 8.58 -17.81 28.11
CA VAL A 191 9.18 -17.54 26.79
C VAL A 191 8.26 -16.59 26.03
N VAL A 192 8.74 -15.37 25.75
CA VAL A 192 7.97 -14.32 25.09
C VAL A 192 8.48 -14.16 23.66
N GLY A 193 7.58 -14.30 22.68
CA GLY A 193 7.86 -13.88 21.31
C GLY A 193 7.70 -12.37 21.18
N VAL A 194 8.74 -11.64 20.83
CA VAL A 194 8.66 -10.20 20.53
C VAL A 194 8.96 -10.02 19.04
N ILE A 195 7.89 -9.82 18.27
CA ILE A 195 7.90 -9.81 16.82
C ILE A 195 7.69 -8.38 16.31
N GLY A 196 8.40 -7.99 15.27
CA GLY A 196 8.33 -6.65 14.69
C GLY A 196 9.42 -6.48 13.66
N HIS A 197 9.45 -5.33 13.01
CA HIS A 197 10.57 -4.99 12.16
C HIS A 197 11.83 -4.72 13.02
N PRO A 198 13.02 -5.23 12.67
CA PRO A 198 14.28 -4.93 13.37
C PRO A 198 14.58 -3.43 13.53
N TYR A 199 14.19 -2.61 12.56
CA TYR A 199 14.34 -1.15 12.65
C TYR A 199 13.36 -0.49 13.63
N ILE A 200 12.39 -1.24 14.16
CA ILE A 200 11.50 -0.83 15.27
C ILE A 200 11.98 -1.46 16.58
N LEU A 201 12.37 -2.73 16.56
CA LEU A 201 12.78 -3.47 17.76
C LEU A 201 14.11 -3.01 18.37
N TYR A 202 15.03 -2.48 17.55
CA TYR A 202 16.43 -2.28 17.94
C TYR A 202 16.92 -0.84 17.75
N ASP A 203 16.06 0.08 17.36
CA ASP A 203 16.41 1.49 17.29
C ASP A 203 16.06 2.16 18.62
N ASN A 204 16.93 3.04 19.11
CA ASN A 204 16.76 3.65 20.43
C ASN A 204 15.49 4.52 20.55
N PHE A 205 14.84 4.91 19.44
CA PHE A 205 13.54 5.59 19.52
C PHE A 205 12.45 4.71 20.18
N CYS A 206 12.60 3.38 20.14
CA CYS A 206 11.66 2.44 20.75
C CYS A 206 11.90 2.26 22.26
N LEU A 207 12.74 3.08 22.90
CA LEU A 207 12.89 3.13 24.36
C LEU A 207 13.34 1.79 24.99
N ASP A 208 14.08 0.98 24.22
CA ASP A 208 14.59 -0.34 24.62
C ASP A 208 13.52 -1.29 25.20
N LEU A 209 12.30 -1.27 24.63
CA LEU A 209 11.18 -2.14 25.04
C LEU A 209 11.55 -3.63 25.08
N LEU A 210 12.51 -4.06 24.27
CA LEU A 210 13.00 -5.43 24.29
C LEU A 210 13.70 -5.77 25.61
N ALA A 211 14.41 -4.83 26.23
CA ALA A 211 15.02 -5.02 27.55
C ALA A 211 13.95 -5.25 28.61
N HIS A 212 12.85 -4.48 28.59
CA HIS A 212 11.72 -4.64 29.51
C HIS A 212 11.11 -6.06 29.42
N PHE A 213 10.88 -6.61 28.22
CA PHE A 213 10.41 -8.01 28.09
C PHE A 213 11.41 -9.04 28.63
N ARG A 214 12.72 -8.77 28.51
CA ARG A 214 13.80 -9.67 29.00
C ARG A 214 13.89 -9.72 30.52
N GLU A 215 13.38 -8.72 31.23
CA GLU A 215 13.31 -8.73 32.70
C GLU A 215 12.38 -9.83 33.22
N TYR A 216 11.35 -10.17 32.46
CA TYR A 216 10.37 -11.19 32.82
C TYR A 216 10.76 -12.61 32.39
N GLY A 217 11.44 -12.76 31.25
CA GLY A 217 11.70 -14.08 30.71
C GLY A 217 12.53 -14.14 29.43
N GLN A 218 12.57 -15.32 28.82
CA GLN A 218 13.34 -15.53 27.60
C GLN A 218 12.62 -14.88 26.42
N VAL A 219 13.32 -14.02 25.67
CA VAL A 219 12.77 -13.40 24.46
C VAL A 219 13.20 -14.14 23.19
N ILE A 220 12.26 -14.36 22.27
CA ILE A 220 12.49 -14.86 20.91
C ILE A 220 12.00 -13.82 19.91
N THR A 221 12.83 -13.45 18.94
CA THR A 221 12.46 -12.50 17.87
C THR A 221 12.38 -13.17 16.50
N ALA A 222 11.85 -12.46 15.50
CA ALA A 222 11.57 -13.03 14.18
C ALA A 222 12.82 -13.55 13.44
N GLU A 223 13.99 -12.92 13.61
CA GLU A 223 15.25 -13.35 12.97
C GLU A 223 15.85 -14.61 13.62
N MET A 224 15.41 -14.97 14.83
CA MET A 224 15.82 -16.21 15.50
C MET A 224 15.09 -17.43 14.93
N VAL A 225 14.03 -17.22 14.16
CA VAL A 225 13.28 -18.29 13.50
C VAL A 225 13.85 -18.54 12.10
N PRO A 226 14.20 -19.80 11.74
CA PRO A 226 14.69 -20.11 10.40
C PRO A 226 13.71 -19.67 9.32
N SER A 227 14.19 -18.96 8.29
CA SER A 227 13.30 -18.46 7.23
C SER A 227 12.56 -19.58 6.51
N ALA A 228 13.17 -20.75 6.32
CA ALA A 228 12.49 -21.91 5.76
C ALA A 228 11.29 -22.39 6.61
N ALA A 229 11.36 -22.26 7.94
CA ALA A 229 10.23 -22.58 8.81
C ALA A 229 9.13 -21.52 8.69
N ALA A 230 9.49 -20.24 8.75
CA ALA A 230 8.55 -19.13 8.58
C ALA A 230 7.80 -19.22 7.24
N ARG A 231 8.51 -19.51 6.13
CA ARG A 231 7.91 -19.65 4.80
C ARG A 231 6.94 -20.81 4.68
N ARG A 232 7.20 -21.94 5.35
CA ARG A 232 6.26 -23.06 5.38
C ARG A 232 4.93 -22.66 6.04
N GLU A 233 4.98 -21.88 7.11
CA GLU A 233 3.76 -21.42 7.79
C GLU A 233 2.98 -20.41 6.94
N VAL A 234 3.67 -19.44 6.33
CA VAL A 234 3.01 -18.47 5.45
C VAL A 234 2.43 -19.14 4.21
N ALA A 235 3.06 -20.19 3.67
CA ALA A 235 2.53 -20.94 2.54
C ALA A 235 1.19 -21.65 2.82
N THR A 236 0.81 -21.83 4.10
CA THR A 236 -0.52 -22.37 4.46
C THR A 236 -1.63 -21.33 4.32
N LEU A 237 -1.29 -20.05 4.23
CA LEU A 237 -2.26 -18.97 4.05
C LEU A 237 -2.62 -18.84 2.56
N LEU A 238 -3.84 -18.41 2.27
CA LEU A 238 -4.28 -18.19 0.90
C LEU A 238 -3.35 -17.18 0.19
N GLU A 239 -2.60 -17.70 -0.79
CA GLU A 239 -1.58 -16.97 -1.53
C GLU A 239 -0.50 -16.32 -0.63
N GLY A 240 -0.23 -16.86 0.57
CA GLY A 240 0.74 -16.31 1.51
C GLY A 240 2.16 -16.23 0.94
N GLU A 241 2.52 -17.13 0.02
CA GLU A 241 3.83 -17.14 -0.65
C GLU A 241 4.19 -15.86 -1.40
N ARG A 242 3.20 -15.00 -1.66
CA ARG A 242 3.30 -13.70 -2.35
C ARG A 242 3.31 -12.49 -1.40
N LEU A 243 3.42 -12.71 -0.09
CA LEU A 243 3.51 -11.66 0.95
C LEU A 243 4.83 -10.90 0.83
N TRP A 244 4.82 -9.64 1.26
CA TRP A 244 6.02 -8.82 1.23
C TRP A 244 7.18 -9.52 1.95
N SER A 245 8.41 -9.37 1.42
CA SER A 245 9.53 -10.23 1.81
C SER A 245 9.87 -10.19 3.31
N PHE A 246 9.76 -9.03 3.95
CA PHE A 246 10.04 -8.92 5.39
C PHE A 246 8.87 -9.41 6.22
N GLU A 247 7.66 -9.09 5.80
CA GLU A 247 6.40 -9.44 6.45
C GLU A 247 6.15 -10.95 6.39
N ALA A 248 6.57 -11.62 5.33
CA ALA A 248 6.55 -13.07 5.23
C ALA A 248 7.49 -13.74 6.25
N GLN A 249 8.63 -13.13 6.57
CA GLN A 249 9.47 -13.60 7.67
C GLN A 249 8.81 -13.32 9.03
N ILE A 250 8.31 -12.10 9.24
CA ILE A 250 7.72 -11.66 10.51
C ILE A 250 6.46 -12.49 10.84
N LEU A 251 5.50 -12.56 9.92
CA LEU A 251 4.27 -13.36 10.07
C LEU A 251 4.59 -14.85 10.16
N GLY A 252 5.45 -15.36 9.28
CA GLY A 252 5.81 -16.77 9.30
C GLY A 252 6.49 -17.18 10.61
N ALA A 253 7.35 -16.33 11.15
CA ALA A 253 7.97 -16.55 12.45
C ALA A 253 6.92 -16.56 13.56
N ALA A 254 6.02 -15.58 13.60
CA ALA A 254 4.92 -15.54 14.58
C ALA A 254 4.06 -16.81 14.51
N LEU A 255 3.58 -17.19 13.32
CA LEU A 255 2.79 -18.40 13.13
C LEU A 255 3.55 -19.67 13.56
N HIS A 256 4.85 -19.75 13.26
CA HIS A 256 5.68 -20.87 13.66
C HIS A 256 5.80 -20.96 15.19
N LEU A 257 6.00 -19.82 15.86
CA LEU A 257 6.10 -19.78 17.31
C LEU A 257 4.77 -20.16 17.98
N LEU A 258 3.65 -19.65 17.47
CA LEU A 258 2.30 -19.94 17.99
C LEU A 258 1.88 -21.40 17.77
N ARG A 259 1.90 -21.88 16.52
CA ARG A 259 1.40 -23.22 16.14
C ARG A 259 2.20 -24.36 16.76
N HIS A 260 3.50 -24.14 16.95
CA HIS A 260 4.40 -25.13 17.56
C HIS A 260 4.64 -24.87 19.06
N ARG A 261 3.87 -23.96 19.66
CA ARG A 261 3.92 -23.60 21.09
C ARG A 261 5.35 -23.39 21.60
N LYS A 262 6.11 -22.57 20.88
CA LYS A 262 7.49 -22.20 21.22
C LYS A 262 7.59 -20.96 22.10
N VAL A 263 6.47 -20.30 22.34
CA VAL A 263 6.33 -19.12 23.18
C VAL A 263 5.07 -19.29 24.04
N ASP A 264 5.12 -18.74 25.24
CA ASP A 264 3.99 -18.67 26.18
C ASP A 264 3.15 -17.41 25.95
N LYS A 265 3.75 -16.38 25.35
CA LYS A 265 3.16 -15.06 25.08
C LYS A 265 3.72 -14.50 23.77
N LEU A 266 2.94 -13.73 23.02
CA LEU A 266 3.39 -13.06 21.80
C LEU A 266 3.08 -11.56 21.84
N ALA A 267 4.09 -10.72 21.64
CA ALA A 267 3.95 -9.29 21.44
C ALA A 267 4.35 -8.90 20.02
N LEU A 268 3.50 -8.16 19.32
CA LEU A 268 3.79 -7.48 18.06
C LEU A 268 4.14 -6.02 18.36
N LEU A 269 5.39 -5.64 18.09
CA LEU A 269 5.89 -4.28 18.18
C LEU A 269 5.88 -3.66 16.78
N GLY A 270 5.06 -2.63 16.64
CA GLY A 270 4.72 -2.02 15.37
C GLY A 270 4.95 -0.52 15.35
N SER A 271 4.86 0.09 14.16
CA SER A 271 4.93 1.55 14.05
C SER A 271 3.67 2.15 13.47
N PHE A 272 3.32 3.34 13.95
CA PHE A 272 2.28 4.15 13.36
C PHE A 272 2.52 4.30 11.84
N GLU A 273 1.46 4.13 11.06
CA GLU A 273 1.46 4.15 9.58
C GLU A 273 2.30 3.05 8.88
N CYS A 274 2.60 1.96 9.58
CA CYS A 274 3.17 0.77 8.95
C CYS A 274 2.10 0.02 8.14
N GLY A 275 2.03 0.32 6.84
CA GLY A 275 1.03 -0.29 5.95
C GLY A 275 1.05 -1.83 5.90
N PRO A 276 2.19 -2.51 5.76
CA PRO A 276 2.20 -3.97 5.69
C PRO A 276 1.83 -4.64 7.04
N GLU A 277 2.15 -4.00 8.15
CA GLU A 277 1.80 -4.45 9.51
C GLU A 277 0.29 -4.52 9.72
N SER A 278 -0.45 -3.52 9.23
CA SER A 278 -1.93 -3.45 9.28
C SER A 278 -2.63 -4.63 8.59
N ILE A 279 -1.89 -5.48 7.85
CA ILE A 279 -2.39 -6.70 7.22
C ILE A 279 -2.01 -7.93 8.05
N ILE A 280 -0.75 -8.01 8.50
CA ILE A 280 -0.24 -9.23 9.18
C ILE A 280 -0.70 -9.33 10.64
N GLU A 281 -1.03 -8.21 11.29
CA GLU A 281 -1.48 -8.19 12.70
C GLU A 281 -2.70 -9.09 12.92
N LYS A 282 -3.67 -9.09 11.97
CA LYS A 282 -4.90 -9.87 12.10
C LYS A 282 -4.67 -11.37 11.96
N TYR A 283 -3.72 -11.78 11.13
CA TYR A 283 -3.32 -13.19 11.08
C TYR A 283 -2.66 -13.65 12.39
N MET A 284 -1.88 -12.79 13.04
CA MET A 284 -1.22 -13.12 14.30
C MET A 284 -2.20 -13.16 15.46
N GLU A 285 -3.07 -12.16 15.57
CA GLU A 285 -4.17 -12.11 16.54
C GLU A 285 -5.07 -13.35 16.39
N GLU A 286 -5.45 -13.63 15.14
CA GLU A 286 -6.12 -14.85 14.64
C GLU A 286 -5.57 -16.14 15.25
N GLU A 287 -4.29 -16.37 14.97
CA GLU A 287 -3.61 -17.59 15.37
C GLU A 287 -3.38 -17.64 16.89
N ALA A 288 -3.07 -16.52 17.53
CA ALA A 288 -2.82 -16.49 18.97
C ALA A 288 -4.07 -16.85 19.77
N GLU A 289 -5.22 -16.28 19.40
CA GLU A 289 -6.53 -16.62 19.97
C GLU A 289 -6.84 -18.11 19.78
N ARG A 290 -6.62 -18.64 18.57
CA ARG A 290 -6.83 -20.08 18.27
C ARG A 290 -5.96 -20.99 19.14
N GLN A 291 -4.73 -20.60 19.44
CA GLN A 291 -3.80 -21.39 20.25
C GLN A 291 -3.97 -21.19 21.76
N GLY A 292 -4.77 -20.20 22.20
CA GLY A 292 -4.91 -19.80 23.60
C GLY A 292 -3.68 -19.06 24.14
N ILE A 293 -2.88 -18.43 23.27
CA ILE A 293 -1.66 -17.72 23.64
C ILE A 293 -1.96 -16.21 23.75
N PRO A 294 -1.65 -15.54 24.88
CA PRO A 294 -1.84 -14.10 25.02
C PRO A 294 -1.10 -13.31 23.93
N PHE A 295 -1.81 -12.38 23.31
CA PHE A 295 -1.30 -11.49 22.27
C PHE A 295 -1.35 -10.02 22.70
N LEU A 296 -0.28 -9.27 22.45
CA LEU A 296 -0.19 -7.84 22.68
C LEU A 296 0.25 -7.12 21.40
N LEU A 297 -0.53 -6.13 20.96
CA LEU A 297 -0.12 -5.18 19.92
C LEU A 297 0.34 -3.87 20.58
N LEU A 298 1.61 -3.51 20.38
CA LEU A 298 2.18 -2.22 20.80
C LEU A 298 2.58 -1.41 19.56
N THR A 299 1.92 -0.29 19.35
CA THR A 299 2.27 0.67 18.30
C THR A 299 3.10 1.79 18.89
N VAL A 300 4.25 2.06 18.26
CA VAL A 300 5.14 3.17 18.61
C VAL A 300 5.19 4.23 17.52
N ASP A 301 5.45 5.46 17.93
CA ASP A 301 5.57 6.66 17.11
C ASP A 301 6.55 7.66 17.75
N GLU A 302 6.97 8.70 17.04
CA GLU A 302 7.94 9.69 17.55
C GLU A 302 7.50 10.42 18.84
N HIS A 303 6.19 10.49 19.12
CA HIS A 303 5.64 11.13 20.31
C HIS A 303 5.32 10.17 21.46
N THR A 304 5.65 8.88 21.30
CA THR A 304 5.24 7.86 22.28
C THR A 304 6.05 7.96 23.57
N GLY A 305 5.36 8.08 24.70
CA GLY A 305 5.96 8.09 26.03
C GLY A 305 6.22 6.68 26.58
N GLU A 306 7.38 6.49 27.22
CA GLU A 306 7.82 5.19 27.75
C GLU A 306 6.84 4.58 28.76
N ALA A 307 6.41 5.38 29.73
CA ALA A 307 5.64 4.91 30.88
C ALA A 307 4.35 4.18 30.46
N GLY A 308 3.65 4.68 29.44
CA GLY A 308 2.42 4.07 28.95
C GLY A 308 2.66 2.71 28.27
N LEU A 309 3.80 2.53 27.61
CA LEU A 309 4.16 1.25 26.98
C LEU A 309 4.61 0.22 28.02
N VAL A 310 5.45 0.65 28.98
CA VAL A 310 5.94 -0.23 30.05
C VAL A 310 4.78 -0.77 30.88
N THR A 311 3.82 0.07 31.30
CA THR A 311 2.64 -0.39 32.04
C THR A 311 1.80 -1.39 31.24
N ARG A 312 1.72 -1.26 29.92
CA ARG A 312 1.04 -2.25 29.06
C ARG A 312 1.82 -3.57 28.99
N ILE A 313 3.15 -3.51 28.97
CA ILE A 313 4.00 -4.71 29.07
C ILE A 313 3.79 -5.38 30.42
N GLU A 314 3.89 -4.64 31.54
CA GLU A 314 3.66 -5.15 32.89
C GLU A 314 2.31 -5.88 32.99
N ALA A 315 1.23 -5.21 32.60
CA ALA A 315 -0.11 -5.78 32.60
C ALA A 315 -0.22 -7.03 31.69
N PHE A 316 0.43 -7.01 30.52
CA PHE A 316 0.46 -8.16 29.62
C PHE A 316 1.22 -9.36 30.20
N MET A 317 2.31 -9.11 30.93
CA MET A 317 3.09 -10.16 31.55
C MET A 317 2.31 -10.87 32.66
N ASP A 318 1.40 -10.17 33.35
CA ASP A 318 0.51 -10.75 34.36
C ASP A 318 -0.62 -11.62 33.78
N VAL A 319 -0.97 -11.48 32.49
CA VAL A 319 -2.03 -12.28 31.86
C VAL A 319 -1.66 -13.76 31.83
N GLN A 320 -2.41 -14.61 32.52
CA GLN A 320 -2.21 -16.07 32.42
C GLN A 320 -2.77 -16.60 31.10
N ALA A 321 -2.11 -17.61 30.52
CA ALA A 321 -2.61 -18.28 29.32
C ALA A 321 -3.94 -18.99 29.64
N ILE A 322 -4.96 -18.75 28.80
CA ILE A 322 -6.22 -19.48 28.88
C ILE A 322 -5.98 -20.80 28.18
N VAL A 323 -5.88 -21.90 28.94
CA VAL A 323 -5.82 -23.25 28.37
C VAL A 323 -7.24 -23.62 27.94
N PRO A 324 -7.54 -23.76 26.64
CA PRO A 324 -8.84 -24.27 26.22
C PRO A 324 -8.98 -25.72 26.71
N ASP A 325 -10.11 -26.07 27.31
CA ASP A 325 -10.39 -27.41 27.88
C ASP A 325 -10.23 -28.57 26.87
N ASN A 326 -10.16 -28.27 25.57
CA ASN A 326 -10.17 -29.24 24.48
C ASN A 326 -8.78 -29.82 24.08
N ILE A 327 -7.70 -29.54 24.83
CA ILE A 327 -6.33 -29.93 24.43
C ILE A 327 -5.74 -31.04 25.30
N GLN A 328 -6.46 -31.52 26.32
CA GLN A 328 -6.10 -32.76 27.00
C GLN A 328 -6.95 -33.93 26.47
N THR A 329 -6.25 -34.92 25.90
CA THR A 329 -6.75 -36.21 25.41
C THR A 329 -7.56 -36.20 24.10
N HIS A 330 -6.88 -36.48 22.97
CA HIS A 330 -7.38 -37.40 21.95
C HIS A 330 -6.21 -37.92 21.09
N HIS A 331 -5.56 -38.97 21.60
CA HIS A 331 -5.02 -40.01 20.71
C HIS A 331 -6.21 -40.65 19.99
N ARG A 332 -6.06 -40.84 18.67
CA ARG A 332 -6.82 -41.73 17.78
C ARG A 332 -8.19 -42.15 18.31
N ASP A 333 -9.26 -41.52 17.82
CA ASP A 333 -10.47 -42.22 17.40
C ASP A 333 -11.29 -41.30 16.48
N HIS A 334 -12.02 -41.93 15.57
CA HIS A 334 -12.80 -41.31 14.51
C HIS A 334 -13.63 -40.11 14.98
N ILE A 335 -13.42 -38.94 14.36
CA ILE A 335 -14.32 -37.79 14.50
C ILE A 335 -15.62 -38.13 13.77
N SER A 336 -16.62 -38.54 14.54
CA SER A 336 -18.02 -38.48 14.16
C SER A 336 -18.44 -37.01 14.08
N ASN A 337 -19.10 -36.67 12.97
CA ASN A 337 -19.77 -35.40 12.74
C ASN A 337 -20.83 -35.18 13.83
N ASP A 338 -20.56 -34.30 14.80
CA ASP A 338 -21.61 -33.61 15.53
C ASP A 338 -21.41 -32.10 15.33
N THR A 339 -22.28 -31.58 14.46
CA THR A 339 -22.38 -30.18 14.11
C THR A 339 -23.11 -29.46 15.23
N ALA A 340 -22.37 -28.72 16.06
CA ALA A 340 -22.97 -27.61 16.78
C ALA A 340 -23.49 -26.62 15.71
N GLN A 341 -24.81 -26.52 15.58
CA GLN A 341 -25.47 -25.56 14.69
C GLN A 341 -25.04 -24.14 15.08
N ALA A 342 -24.01 -23.63 14.41
CA ALA A 342 -23.74 -22.21 14.39
C ALA A 342 -24.96 -21.54 13.76
N ASN A 343 -25.64 -20.67 14.50
CA ASN A 343 -26.65 -19.78 13.95
C ASN A 343 -25.95 -18.81 13.00
N PHE A 344 -25.78 -19.22 11.74
CA PHE A 344 -25.23 -18.37 10.69
C PHE A 344 -26.13 -17.13 10.54
N LEU A 345 -25.51 -15.94 10.53
CA LEU A 345 -26.19 -14.71 10.11
C LEU A 345 -26.62 -14.90 8.64
N PRO A 346 -27.74 -14.27 8.19
CA PRO A 346 -28.31 -14.57 6.89
C PRO A 346 -27.31 -14.28 5.74
N GLY A 347 -26.65 -15.34 5.27
CA GLY A 347 -26.22 -15.53 3.89
C GLY A 347 -27.21 -16.51 3.27
N SER A 348 -27.81 -16.16 2.14
CA SER A 348 -28.89 -16.95 1.54
C SER A 348 -28.48 -18.41 1.31
N ARG A 349 -29.37 -19.34 1.69
CA ARG A 349 -29.35 -20.78 1.35
C ARG A 349 -28.86 -21.02 -0.10
N GLU A 350 -28.15 -22.13 -0.32
CA GLU A 350 -27.50 -22.56 -1.58
C GLU A 350 -28.32 -22.48 -2.90
N GLU A 351 -29.62 -22.15 -2.86
CA GLU A 351 -30.51 -22.33 -4.02
C GLU A 351 -30.36 -21.26 -5.12
N GLU A 352 -29.83 -20.05 -4.86
CA GLU A 352 -29.71 -18.98 -5.86
C GLU A 352 -28.29 -18.37 -5.96
N PHE A 353 -27.74 -18.21 -7.18
CA PHE A 353 -26.40 -17.66 -7.42
C PHE A 353 -26.45 -16.13 -7.54
N VAL A 354 -26.10 -15.40 -6.46
CA VAL A 354 -26.23 -13.93 -6.36
C VAL A 354 -24.88 -13.28 -6.02
N ILE A 355 -24.39 -12.44 -6.93
CA ILE A 355 -23.11 -11.74 -6.76
C ILE A 355 -23.31 -10.30 -6.27
N GLY A 356 -22.61 -9.95 -5.19
CA GLY A 356 -22.30 -8.57 -4.80
C GLY A 356 -20.86 -8.21 -5.17
N MET A 357 -20.56 -6.92 -5.33
CA MET A 357 -19.19 -6.43 -5.52
C MET A 357 -19.02 -5.06 -4.83
N PRO A 358 -17.89 -4.79 -4.18
CA PRO A 358 -17.61 -3.44 -3.69
C PRO A 358 -17.46 -2.46 -4.87
N GLY A 359 -17.73 -1.18 -4.60
CA GLY A 359 -17.80 -0.12 -5.60
C GLY A 359 -16.46 0.60 -5.77
N MET A 360 -16.33 1.29 -6.90
CA MET A 360 -15.27 2.28 -7.15
C MET A 360 -15.82 3.25 -8.21
N GLY A 361 -16.34 4.39 -7.76
CA GLY A 361 -17.11 5.27 -8.64
C GLY A 361 -18.26 4.50 -9.31
N HIS A 362 -18.37 4.60 -10.64
CA HIS A 362 -19.43 3.94 -11.42
C HIS A 362 -19.04 2.59 -12.03
N LEU A 363 -17.95 1.96 -11.58
CA LEU A 363 -17.48 0.68 -12.15
C LEU A 363 -18.48 -0.47 -11.94
N ASP A 364 -19.28 -0.42 -10.87
CA ASP A 364 -20.31 -1.43 -10.58
C ASP A 364 -21.34 -1.54 -11.72
N VAL A 365 -21.69 -0.43 -12.38
CA VAL A 365 -22.63 -0.37 -13.50
C VAL A 365 -22.14 -1.25 -14.65
N ALA A 366 -20.84 -1.18 -14.97
CA ALA A 366 -20.24 -1.94 -16.07
C ALA A 366 -20.20 -3.44 -15.77
N ILE A 367 -19.74 -3.82 -14.57
CA ILE A 367 -19.59 -5.22 -14.19
C ILE A 367 -20.96 -5.87 -14.00
N ARG A 368 -21.91 -5.22 -13.30
CA ARG A 368 -23.29 -5.71 -13.16
C ARG A 368 -23.97 -5.91 -14.50
N SER A 369 -23.78 -4.98 -15.45
CA SER A 369 -24.35 -5.12 -16.80
C SER A 369 -23.75 -6.33 -17.53
N ALA A 370 -22.43 -6.54 -17.45
CA ALA A 370 -21.80 -7.72 -18.05
C ALA A 370 -22.29 -9.03 -17.41
N LEU A 371 -22.43 -9.08 -16.08
CA LEU A 371 -22.95 -10.25 -15.38
C LEU A 371 -24.43 -10.51 -15.72
N ALA A 372 -25.24 -9.46 -15.84
CA ALA A 372 -26.65 -9.57 -16.24
C ALA A 372 -26.80 -10.17 -17.66
N GLU A 373 -25.96 -9.78 -18.62
CA GLU A 373 -25.91 -10.39 -19.96
C GLU A 373 -25.56 -11.89 -19.93
N CYS A 374 -24.86 -12.34 -18.89
CA CYS A 374 -24.56 -13.75 -18.64
C CYS A 374 -25.65 -14.46 -17.81
N GLY A 375 -26.79 -13.82 -17.53
CA GLY A 375 -27.88 -14.39 -16.73
C GLY A 375 -27.55 -14.50 -15.24
N VAL A 376 -26.61 -13.70 -14.74
CA VAL A 376 -26.19 -13.69 -13.33
C VAL A 376 -26.93 -12.59 -12.58
N LYS A 377 -27.57 -12.97 -11.46
CA LYS A 377 -28.25 -12.02 -10.57
C LYS A 377 -27.20 -11.26 -9.76
N THR A 378 -27.36 -9.94 -9.69
CA THR A 378 -26.44 -9.06 -8.95
C THR A 378 -27.20 -8.05 -8.11
N ILE A 379 -26.64 -7.68 -6.97
CA ILE A 379 -27.15 -6.61 -6.12
C ILE A 379 -26.43 -5.31 -6.48
N LYS A 380 -27.14 -4.18 -6.47
CA LYS A 380 -26.52 -2.86 -6.70
C LYS A 380 -25.72 -2.49 -5.45
N THR A 381 -24.46 -2.13 -5.64
CA THR A 381 -23.59 -1.73 -4.55
C THR A 381 -24.09 -0.41 -3.94
N PRO A 382 -24.18 -0.30 -2.60
CA PRO A 382 -24.52 0.97 -1.98
C PRO A 382 -23.40 1.98 -2.20
N HIS A 383 -23.76 3.24 -2.38
CA HIS A 383 -22.79 4.33 -2.41
C HIS A 383 -22.03 4.39 -1.08
N ALA A 384 -20.80 4.90 -1.11
CA ALA A 384 -20.11 5.23 0.13
C ALA A 384 -20.95 6.25 0.93
N SER A 385 -21.07 6.01 2.24
CA SER A 385 -21.82 6.84 3.16
C SER A 385 -21.27 6.64 4.57
N LYS A 386 -21.73 7.47 5.51
CA LYS A 386 -21.34 7.34 6.92
C LYS A 386 -21.76 5.97 7.48
N GLU A 387 -22.95 5.50 7.13
CA GLU A 387 -23.48 4.20 7.55
C GLU A 387 -22.63 3.04 7.02
N ILE A 388 -22.25 3.08 5.73
CA ILE A 388 -21.37 2.05 5.12
C ILE A 388 -19.98 2.07 5.78
N LEU A 389 -19.44 3.26 6.04
CA LEU A 389 -18.15 3.40 6.71
C LEU A 389 -18.19 2.82 8.13
N GLU A 390 -19.25 3.09 8.89
CA GLU A 390 -19.46 2.54 10.23
C GLU A 390 -19.56 1.00 10.22
N LEU A 391 -20.26 0.42 9.23
CA LEU A 391 -20.35 -1.04 9.07
C LEU A 391 -18.98 -1.69 8.88
N GLY A 392 -18.08 -1.03 8.14
CA GLY A 392 -16.71 -1.49 7.91
C GLY A 392 -15.76 -1.23 9.08
N ARG A 393 -15.87 -0.06 9.73
CA ARG A 393 -14.97 0.39 10.81
C ARG A 393 -14.98 -0.54 12.02
N VAL A 394 -16.12 -1.19 12.30
CA VAL A 394 -16.25 -2.17 13.40
C VAL A 394 -15.34 -3.40 13.19
N LEU A 395 -14.98 -3.71 11.95
CA LEU A 395 -14.22 -4.92 11.58
C LEU A 395 -12.79 -4.60 11.11
N ALA A 396 -12.57 -3.42 10.54
CA ALA A 396 -11.33 -3.06 9.90
C ALA A 396 -10.14 -2.97 10.88
N PRO A 397 -8.93 -3.37 10.47
CA PRO A 397 -7.70 -3.06 11.21
C PRO A 397 -7.53 -1.54 11.37
N GLU A 398 -7.03 -1.08 12.50
CA GLU A 398 -7.02 0.35 12.89
C GLU A 398 -6.28 1.23 11.87
N PHE A 399 -5.12 0.80 11.38
CA PHE A 399 -4.28 1.57 10.44
C PHE A 399 -4.43 1.13 8.98
N VAL A 400 -5.51 0.43 8.64
CA VAL A 400 -5.80 0.10 7.23
C VAL A 400 -6.26 1.35 6.48
N CYS A 401 -5.96 1.44 5.18
CA CYS A 401 -6.39 2.59 4.38
C CYS A 401 -7.90 2.59 4.15
N LEU A 402 -8.48 3.80 4.11
CA LEU A 402 -9.93 4.04 4.01
C LEU A 402 -10.68 3.22 2.92
N PRO A 403 -10.13 3.00 1.70
CA PRO A 403 -10.79 2.16 0.70
C PRO A 403 -11.09 0.74 1.21
N PHE A 404 -10.21 0.15 2.05
CA PHE A 404 -10.45 -1.16 2.66
C PHE A 404 -11.70 -1.13 3.55
N THR A 405 -11.79 -0.13 4.43
CA THR A 405 -12.86 0.00 5.42
C THR A 405 -14.21 0.17 4.72
N ILE A 406 -14.29 1.07 3.73
CA ILE A 406 -15.55 1.31 3.02
C ILE A 406 -15.95 0.09 2.19
N THR A 407 -15.01 -0.52 1.46
CA THR A 407 -15.34 -1.71 0.66
C THR A 407 -15.74 -2.90 1.52
N LEU A 408 -15.16 -3.06 2.72
CA LEU A 408 -15.61 -4.06 3.71
C LEU A 408 -17.04 -3.77 4.20
N GLY A 409 -17.38 -2.52 4.47
CA GLY A 409 -18.73 -2.10 4.82
C GLY A 409 -19.74 -2.37 3.70
N GLN A 410 -19.37 -2.09 2.44
CA GLN A 410 -20.18 -2.41 1.27
C GLN A 410 -20.40 -3.92 1.14
N MET A 411 -19.34 -4.73 1.31
CA MET A 411 -19.45 -6.19 1.27
C MET A 411 -20.41 -6.71 2.34
N ARG A 412 -20.28 -6.22 3.58
CA ARG A 412 -21.20 -6.58 4.67
C ARG A 412 -22.64 -6.24 4.31
N TRP A 413 -22.90 -5.02 3.85
CA TRP A 413 -24.23 -4.59 3.44
C TRP A 413 -24.78 -5.47 2.30
N LEU A 414 -23.96 -5.82 1.32
CA LEU A 414 -24.35 -6.69 0.20
C LEU A 414 -24.77 -8.09 0.68
N LEU A 415 -24.03 -8.69 1.62
CA LEU A 415 -24.37 -9.98 2.22
C LEU A 415 -25.70 -9.90 2.98
N GLU A 416 -25.89 -8.87 3.81
CA GLU A 416 -27.13 -8.62 4.55
C GLU A 416 -28.35 -8.39 3.63
N ASN A 417 -28.11 -7.96 2.37
CA ASN A 417 -29.15 -7.74 1.36
C ASN A 417 -29.30 -8.91 0.37
N GLY A 418 -28.70 -10.07 0.65
CA GLY A 418 -28.95 -11.33 -0.06
C GLY A 418 -27.89 -11.74 -1.08
N ALA A 419 -26.69 -11.13 -1.08
CA ALA A 419 -25.57 -11.70 -1.80
C ALA A 419 -25.06 -12.95 -1.05
N ASN A 420 -24.76 -14.03 -1.78
CA ASN A 420 -24.03 -15.18 -1.24
C ASN A 420 -22.66 -15.38 -1.88
N LYS A 421 -22.30 -14.50 -2.81
CA LYS A 421 -20.97 -14.43 -3.43
C LYS A 421 -20.53 -12.99 -3.49
N ILE A 422 -19.27 -12.74 -3.14
CA ILE A 422 -18.65 -11.43 -3.27
C ILE A 422 -17.58 -11.53 -4.36
N LEU A 423 -17.70 -10.71 -5.39
CA LEU A 423 -16.70 -10.56 -6.42
C LEU A 423 -15.74 -9.44 -6.04
N MET A 424 -14.45 -9.78 -5.87
CA MET A 424 -13.40 -8.82 -5.55
C MET A 424 -12.24 -8.91 -6.55
N VAL A 425 -11.63 -7.76 -6.83
CA VAL A 425 -10.41 -7.71 -7.64
C VAL A 425 -9.23 -8.24 -6.80
N GLY A 426 -8.47 -9.16 -7.39
CA GLY A 426 -7.24 -9.68 -6.82
C GLY A 426 -6.01 -8.97 -7.37
N GLY A 427 -4.85 -9.58 -7.14
CA GLY A 427 -3.58 -9.12 -7.69
C GLY A 427 -2.61 -8.69 -6.61
N LYS A 428 -1.63 -9.55 -6.34
CA LYS A 428 -0.57 -9.30 -5.35
C LYS A 428 0.50 -8.40 -5.93
N GLY A 429 0.17 -7.11 -5.96
CA GLY A 429 1.09 -6.02 -6.28
C GLY A 429 1.88 -5.57 -5.05
N LYS A 430 2.48 -4.38 -5.14
CA LYS A 430 3.31 -3.79 -4.08
C LYS A 430 2.46 -3.15 -2.97
N CYS A 431 1.19 -2.81 -3.22
CA CYS A 431 0.30 -2.14 -2.26
C CYS A 431 -0.66 -3.12 -1.55
N ARG A 432 -1.40 -2.60 -0.55
CA ARG A 432 -2.31 -3.40 0.28
C ARG A 432 -3.50 -4.01 -0.46
N LEU A 433 -3.92 -3.43 -1.60
CA LEU A 433 -5.05 -3.94 -2.39
C LEU A 433 -4.92 -5.44 -2.69
N GLY A 434 -3.70 -5.93 -2.91
CA GLY A 434 -3.44 -7.35 -3.16
C GLY A 434 -3.78 -8.30 -2.01
N TRP A 435 -4.14 -7.77 -0.84
CA TRP A 435 -4.50 -8.52 0.37
C TRP A 435 -5.91 -8.22 0.86
N TYR A 436 -6.64 -7.33 0.18
CA TYR A 436 -7.98 -6.92 0.60
C TYR A 436 -8.92 -8.12 0.68
N ALA A 437 -9.04 -8.88 -0.41
CA ALA A 437 -10.00 -9.98 -0.51
C ALA A 437 -9.82 -11.01 0.61
N GLN A 438 -8.58 -11.37 0.93
CA GLN A 438 -8.29 -12.39 1.95
C GLN A 438 -8.64 -11.91 3.37
N ILE A 439 -8.24 -10.69 3.74
CA ILE A 439 -8.54 -10.15 5.06
C ILE A 439 -10.04 -9.86 5.18
N GLN A 440 -10.67 -9.29 4.14
CA GLN A 440 -12.11 -9.01 4.15
C GLN A 440 -12.93 -10.31 4.27
N GLU A 441 -12.53 -11.37 3.56
CA GLU A 441 -13.16 -12.68 3.69
C GLU A 441 -13.06 -13.23 5.11
N GLN A 442 -11.86 -13.19 5.69
CA GLN A 442 -11.59 -13.67 7.04
C GLN A 442 -12.42 -12.92 8.09
N LEU A 443 -12.46 -11.58 8.02
CA LEU A 443 -13.22 -10.73 8.94
C LEU A 443 -14.73 -10.97 8.84
N LEU A 444 -15.26 -11.11 7.63
CA LEU A 444 -16.70 -11.37 7.43
C LEU A 444 -17.08 -12.79 7.89
N ARG A 445 -16.24 -13.80 7.63
CA ARG A 445 -16.48 -15.17 8.11
C ARG A 445 -16.45 -15.24 9.65
N ARG A 446 -15.56 -14.48 10.29
CA ARG A 446 -15.49 -14.37 11.75
C ARG A 446 -16.77 -13.79 12.35
N LEU A 447 -17.42 -12.85 11.64
CA LEU A 447 -18.73 -12.32 12.04
C LEU A 447 -19.88 -13.32 11.85
N GLY A 448 -19.63 -14.45 11.19
CA GLY A 448 -20.60 -15.54 11.01
C GLY A 448 -21.30 -15.57 9.65
N TYR A 449 -20.83 -14.80 8.65
CA TYR A 449 -21.36 -14.88 7.29
C TYR A 449 -20.81 -16.11 6.55
N ASP A 450 -21.71 -16.87 5.95
CA ASP A 450 -21.37 -17.91 4.98
C ASP A 450 -21.59 -17.39 3.55
N PHE A 451 -20.51 -17.32 2.78
CA PHE A 451 -20.50 -16.82 1.41
C PHE A 451 -19.27 -17.33 0.66
N GLU A 452 -19.25 -17.12 -0.65
CA GLU A 452 -18.09 -17.40 -1.49
C GLU A 452 -17.36 -16.10 -1.89
N MET A 453 -16.07 -15.99 -1.59
CA MET A 453 -15.21 -14.92 -2.12
C MET A 453 -14.68 -15.31 -3.50
N ILE A 454 -15.17 -14.66 -4.56
CA ILE A 454 -14.68 -14.83 -5.93
C ILE A 454 -13.60 -13.77 -6.19
N ILE A 455 -12.34 -14.21 -6.32
CA ILE A 455 -11.21 -13.34 -6.61
C ILE A 455 -10.88 -13.38 -8.10
N ILE A 456 -11.11 -12.26 -8.81
CA ILE A 456 -10.66 -12.11 -10.21
C ILE A 456 -9.30 -11.41 -10.22
N ASP A 457 -8.29 -12.14 -10.67
CA ASP A 457 -6.92 -11.65 -10.76
C ASP A 457 -6.50 -11.44 -12.23
N SER A 458 -5.42 -10.69 -12.45
CA SER A 458 -4.90 -10.41 -13.79
C SER A 458 -4.54 -11.70 -14.54
N PRO A 459 -4.94 -11.84 -15.82
CA PRO A 459 -4.55 -12.97 -16.64
C PRO A 459 -3.05 -12.94 -17.00
N LEU A 460 -2.33 -11.86 -16.69
CA LEU A 460 -0.93 -11.67 -17.07
C LEU A 460 0.04 -12.08 -15.96
N PRO A 461 1.13 -12.83 -16.28
CA PRO A 461 1.47 -13.39 -17.59
C PRO A 461 0.58 -14.59 -17.99
N LEU A 462 0.09 -14.60 -19.24
CA LEU A 462 -0.90 -15.58 -19.74
C LEU A 462 -0.49 -17.04 -19.53
N LYS A 463 0.80 -17.35 -19.72
CA LYS A 463 1.32 -18.72 -19.60
C LYS A 463 1.10 -19.32 -18.21
N GLU A 464 1.12 -18.50 -17.16
CA GLU A 464 1.03 -18.96 -15.77
C GLU A 464 -0.40 -18.84 -15.21
N ARG A 465 -1.16 -17.83 -15.66
CA ARG A 465 -2.40 -17.41 -14.96
C ARG A 465 -3.67 -17.58 -15.77
N TRP A 466 -3.57 -17.85 -17.07
CA TRP A 466 -4.74 -17.96 -17.94
C TRP A 466 -5.71 -19.06 -17.52
N ALA A 467 -5.22 -20.22 -17.07
CA ALA A 467 -6.07 -21.33 -16.65
C ALA A 467 -6.95 -20.95 -15.45
N GLN A 468 -6.36 -20.33 -14.42
CA GLN A 468 -7.05 -19.85 -13.23
C GLN A 468 -8.02 -18.73 -13.60
N PHE A 469 -7.56 -17.71 -14.34
CA PHE A 469 -8.40 -16.60 -14.80
C PHE A 469 -9.63 -17.08 -15.58
N ARG A 470 -9.42 -18.00 -16.54
CA ARG A 470 -10.49 -18.62 -17.31
C ARG A 470 -11.48 -19.35 -16.42
N SER A 471 -10.99 -20.12 -15.45
CA SER A 471 -11.83 -20.88 -14.53
C SER A 471 -12.70 -19.95 -13.70
N THR A 472 -12.11 -18.93 -13.08
CA THR A 472 -12.82 -17.92 -12.31
C THR A 472 -13.84 -17.18 -13.16
N LEU A 473 -13.47 -16.76 -14.37
CA LEU A 473 -14.38 -16.03 -15.26
C LEU A 473 -15.57 -16.90 -15.67
N LYS A 474 -15.34 -18.19 -15.97
CA LYS A 474 -16.40 -19.15 -16.27
C LYS A 474 -17.31 -19.38 -15.06
N HIS A 475 -16.74 -19.52 -13.87
CA HIS A 475 -17.50 -19.67 -12.63
C HIS A 475 -18.39 -18.45 -12.34
N THR A 476 -17.79 -17.26 -12.38
CA THR A 476 -18.47 -15.96 -12.16
C THR A 476 -19.63 -15.75 -13.15
N THR A 477 -19.52 -16.28 -14.37
CA THR A 477 -20.52 -16.13 -15.44
C THR A 477 -21.43 -17.36 -15.59
N ARG A 478 -21.54 -18.21 -14.56
CA ARG A 478 -22.38 -19.43 -14.54
C ARG A 478 -22.15 -20.34 -15.76
N GLN A 479 -20.89 -20.55 -16.12
CA GLN A 479 -20.46 -21.37 -17.25
C GLN A 479 -20.99 -20.90 -18.61
N SER A 480 -21.33 -19.61 -18.74
CA SER A 480 -21.77 -18.99 -19.99
C SER A 480 -20.81 -19.27 -21.16
N SER A 481 -21.36 -19.34 -22.38
CA SER A 481 -20.54 -19.54 -23.59
C SER A 481 -19.51 -18.41 -23.75
N TRP A 482 -18.35 -18.70 -24.34
CA TRP A 482 -17.32 -17.67 -24.53
C TRP A 482 -17.80 -16.50 -25.40
N LEU A 483 -18.64 -16.77 -26.38
CA LEU A 483 -19.26 -15.73 -27.20
C LEU A 483 -20.14 -14.80 -26.35
N ASN A 484 -20.92 -15.34 -25.42
CA ASN A 484 -21.72 -14.52 -24.50
C ASN A 484 -20.84 -13.74 -23.52
N ILE A 485 -19.79 -14.36 -22.97
CA ILE A 485 -18.85 -13.66 -22.08
C ILE A 485 -18.18 -12.49 -22.81
N LEU A 486 -17.73 -12.69 -24.05
CA LEU A 486 -17.12 -11.60 -24.84
C LEU A 486 -18.13 -10.49 -25.17
N LYS A 487 -19.36 -10.85 -25.54
CA LYS A 487 -20.46 -9.87 -25.75
C LYS A 487 -20.77 -9.08 -24.49
N ALA A 488 -20.85 -9.75 -23.35
CA ALA A 488 -21.10 -9.16 -22.04
C ALA A 488 -19.98 -8.20 -21.62
N LEU A 489 -18.72 -8.62 -21.74
CA LEU A 489 -17.55 -7.78 -21.46
C LEU A 489 -17.50 -6.57 -22.40
N TYR A 490 -17.79 -6.77 -23.68
CA TYR A 490 -17.88 -5.69 -24.66
C TYR A 490 -18.97 -4.67 -24.27
N PHE A 491 -20.15 -5.14 -23.88
CA PHE A 491 -21.25 -4.29 -23.44
C PHE A 491 -20.91 -3.50 -22.16
N GLY A 492 -20.37 -4.18 -21.13
CA GLY A 492 -19.91 -3.54 -19.90
C GLY A 492 -18.84 -2.48 -20.17
N TYR A 493 -17.87 -2.80 -21.04
CA TYR A 493 -16.84 -1.85 -21.49
C TYR A 493 -17.44 -0.60 -22.13
N HIS A 494 -18.43 -0.74 -23.01
CA HIS A 494 -19.07 0.42 -23.65
C HIS A 494 -19.83 1.30 -22.67
N LYS A 495 -20.48 0.73 -21.64
CA LYS A 495 -21.08 1.52 -20.56
C LYS A 495 -20.02 2.28 -19.76
N MET A 496 -18.97 1.60 -19.30
CA MET A 496 -17.84 2.23 -18.58
C MET A 496 -17.23 3.38 -19.39
N ALA A 497 -16.91 3.12 -20.66
CA ALA A 497 -16.30 4.12 -21.54
C ALA A 497 -17.24 5.30 -21.83
N ALA A 498 -18.55 5.09 -21.89
CA ALA A 498 -19.53 6.18 -22.06
C ALA A 498 -19.61 7.05 -20.80
N ILE A 499 -19.59 6.44 -19.61
CA ILE A 499 -19.57 7.15 -18.32
C ILE A 499 -18.30 8.00 -18.18
N ASP A 500 -17.13 7.40 -18.35
CA ASP A 500 -15.84 8.12 -18.24
C ASP A 500 -15.72 9.27 -19.27
N ARG A 501 -16.26 9.09 -20.48
CA ARG A 501 -16.31 10.16 -21.50
C ARG A 501 -17.26 11.29 -21.08
N ALA A 502 -18.41 10.94 -20.51
CA ALA A 502 -19.36 11.90 -20.00
C ALA A 502 -18.78 12.70 -18.83
N GLU A 503 -18.09 12.06 -17.89
CA GLU A 503 -17.39 12.74 -16.79
C GLU A 503 -16.39 13.78 -17.31
N ARG A 504 -15.54 13.42 -18.28
CA ARG A 504 -14.59 14.37 -18.88
C ARG A 504 -15.30 15.57 -19.55
N LEU A 505 -16.43 15.33 -20.19
CA LEU A 505 -17.23 16.40 -20.77
C LEU A 505 -17.85 17.29 -19.69
N VAL A 506 -18.35 16.69 -18.61
CA VAL A 506 -18.88 17.39 -17.43
C VAL A 506 -17.82 18.31 -16.84
N HIS A 507 -16.60 17.82 -16.61
CA HIS A 507 -15.49 18.62 -16.06
C HIS A 507 -15.20 19.87 -16.88
N ARG A 508 -15.21 19.73 -18.21
CA ARG A 508 -15.04 20.86 -19.12
C ARG A 508 -16.24 21.81 -19.04
N ILE A 509 -17.46 21.31 -19.28
CA ILE A 509 -18.66 22.17 -19.37
C ILE A 509 -18.96 22.89 -18.05
N ARG A 510 -18.70 22.28 -16.89
CA ARG A 510 -18.80 22.97 -15.58
C ARG A 510 -17.96 24.24 -15.55
N ALA A 511 -16.81 24.30 -16.21
CA ALA A 511 -16.00 25.51 -16.24
C ALA A 511 -16.67 26.66 -17.03
N PHE A 512 -17.43 26.32 -18.08
CA PHE A 512 -17.94 27.28 -19.06
C PHE A 512 -19.45 27.55 -18.95
N GLU A 513 -20.24 26.70 -18.30
CA GLU A 513 -21.70 26.87 -18.25
C GLU A 513 -22.10 28.21 -17.61
N GLU A 514 -23.07 28.88 -18.22
CA GLU A 514 -23.64 30.13 -17.70
C GLU A 514 -24.47 29.85 -16.45
N LYS A 515 -25.41 28.91 -16.53
CA LYS A 515 -26.25 28.47 -15.41
C LYS A 515 -25.64 27.22 -14.76
N ARG A 516 -25.07 27.41 -13.57
CA ARG A 516 -24.43 26.35 -12.76
C ARG A 516 -25.35 25.14 -12.50
N GLY A 517 -24.77 23.95 -12.55
CA GLY A 517 -25.45 22.68 -12.27
C GLY A 517 -26.38 22.22 -13.39
N THR A 518 -26.32 22.83 -14.58
CA THR A 518 -27.12 22.38 -15.73
C THR A 518 -26.57 21.08 -16.27
N ILE A 519 -25.25 21.01 -16.48
CA ILE A 519 -24.61 19.78 -16.95
C ILE A 519 -24.72 18.64 -15.93
N ASP A 520 -24.64 18.92 -14.63
CA ASP A 520 -24.78 17.92 -13.56
C ASP A 520 -26.15 17.24 -13.58
N ARG A 521 -27.21 18.01 -13.86
CA ARG A 521 -28.56 17.47 -14.00
C ARG A 521 -28.65 16.50 -15.17
N TYR A 522 -28.07 16.85 -16.31
CA TYR A 522 -28.04 15.98 -17.48
C TYR A 522 -27.17 14.74 -17.24
N PHE A 523 -26.03 14.89 -16.57
CA PHE A 523 -25.16 13.77 -16.22
C PHE A 523 -25.87 12.77 -15.30
N ASN A 524 -26.53 13.25 -14.24
CA ASN A 524 -27.32 12.40 -13.36
C ASN A 524 -28.45 11.66 -14.08
N GLN A 525 -29.10 12.30 -15.06
CA GLN A 525 -30.09 11.63 -15.90
C GLN A 525 -29.45 10.59 -16.83
N PHE A 526 -28.29 10.92 -17.41
CA PHE A 526 -27.51 10.05 -18.28
C PHE A 526 -27.09 8.77 -17.53
N ILE A 527 -26.53 8.88 -16.32
CA ILE A 527 -26.16 7.72 -15.49
C ILE A 527 -27.36 6.79 -15.26
N ARG A 528 -28.52 7.33 -14.84
CA ARG A 528 -29.75 6.54 -14.64
C ARG A 528 -30.21 5.83 -15.92
N LYS A 529 -30.04 6.46 -17.09
CA LYS A 529 -30.38 5.86 -18.38
C LYS A 529 -29.36 4.77 -18.78
N ILE A 530 -28.07 5.01 -18.58
CA ILE A 530 -27.00 4.04 -18.85
C ILE A 530 -27.13 2.79 -17.97
N GLU A 531 -27.47 2.95 -16.69
CA GLU A 531 -27.74 1.82 -15.79
C GLU A 531 -28.83 0.89 -16.36
N ARG A 532 -29.89 1.47 -16.94
CA ARG A 532 -31.06 0.75 -17.49
C ARG A 532 -30.89 0.31 -18.96
N ALA A 533 -29.87 0.80 -19.65
CA ALA A 533 -29.63 0.47 -21.05
C ALA A 533 -29.40 -1.04 -21.21
N SER A 534 -30.00 -1.63 -22.24
CA SER A 534 -30.02 -3.09 -22.48
C SER A 534 -29.25 -3.52 -23.73
N SER A 535 -28.64 -2.59 -24.46
CA SER A 535 -27.84 -2.91 -25.64
C SER A 535 -26.74 -1.89 -25.90
N THR A 536 -25.66 -2.30 -26.55
CA THR A 536 -24.58 -1.39 -26.93
C THR A 536 -25.08 -0.24 -27.81
N ALA A 537 -25.97 -0.50 -28.77
CA ALA A 537 -26.57 0.54 -29.62
C ALA A 537 -27.33 1.60 -28.79
N SER A 538 -28.06 1.19 -27.75
CA SER A 538 -28.71 2.15 -26.84
C SER A 538 -27.70 2.98 -26.05
N VAL A 539 -26.55 2.42 -25.65
CA VAL A 539 -25.48 3.17 -24.98
C VAL A 539 -24.88 4.22 -25.90
N TRP A 540 -24.63 3.89 -27.17
CA TRP A 540 -24.14 4.84 -28.16
C TRP A 540 -25.12 5.99 -28.38
N LYS A 541 -26.41 5.67 -28.56
CA LYS A 541 -27.45 6.70 -28.71
C LYS A 541 -27.54 7.61 -27.48
N LEU A 542 -27.51 7.04 -26.27
CA LEU A 542 -27.53 7.82 -25.03
C LEU A 542 -26.31 8.73 -24.91
N TRP A 543 -25.16 8.29 -25.39
CA TRP A 543 -23.94 9.09 -25.43
C TRP A 543 -24.07 10.25 -26.44
N GLU A 544 -24.57 9.98 -27.65
CA GLU A 544 -24.86 11.02 -28.65
C GLU A 544 -25.87 12.06 -28.11
N ASP A 545 -27.00 11.60 -27.56
CA ASP A 545 -28.02 12.45 -26.93
C ASP A 545 -27.39 13.34 -25.82
N PHE A 546 -26.48 12.79 -25.01
CA PHE A 546 -25.80 13.54 -23.96
C PHE A 546 -24.82 14.57 -24.51
N GLN A 547 -24.08 14.25 -25.59
CA GLN A 547 -23.21 15.21 -26.26
C GLN A 547 -23.99 16.37 -26.85
N GLU A 548 -25.14 16.11 -27.49
CA GLU A 548 -26.03 17.14 -28.02
C GLU A 548 -26.59 18.03 -26.90
N GLN A 549 -27.04 17.42 -25.80
CA GLN A 549 -27.49 18.16 -24.61
C GLN A 549 -26.40 19.06 -24.04
N ALA A 550 -25.17 18.54 -23.92
CA ALA A 550 -24.03 19.29 -23.42
C ALA A 550 -23.62 20.44 -24.36
N ALA A 551 -23.66 20.21 -25.68
CA ALA A 551 -23.36 21.23 -26.69
C ALA A 551 -24.41 22.35 -26.75
N ALA A 552 -25.66 22.06 -26.36
CA ALA A 552 -26.74 23.04 -26.31
C ALA A 552 -26.74 23.91 -25.03
N ILE A 553 -25.86 23.64 -24.06
CA ILE A 553 -25.76 24.44 -22.83
C ILE A 553 -25.16 25.82 -23.17
N PRO A 554 -25.82 26.93 -22.79
CA PRO A 554 -25.22 28.26 -22.91
C PRO A 554 -23.91 28.36 -22.11
N THR A 555 -22.85 28.80 -22.79
CA THR A 555 -21.53 29.00 -22.20
C THR A 555 -21.16 30.47 -22.15
N ILE A 556 -20.38 30.85 -21.15
CA ILE A 556 -19.73 32.16 -21.12
C ILE A 556 -18.32 32.10 -21.70
N ASP A 557 -17.86 33.21 -22.26
CA ASP A 557 -16.46 33.38 -22.65
C ASP A 557 -15.62 33.67 -21.40
N THR A 558 -14.72 32.75 -21.08
CA THR A 558 -13.89 32.81 -19.87
C THR A 558 -12.63 31.99 -20.09
N ASP A 559 -11.55 32.36 -19.41
CA ASP A 559 -10.31 31.59 -19.34
C ASP A 559 -10.19 30.95 -17.95
N PRO A 560 -10.74 29.74 -17.73
CA PRO A 560 -10.78 29.13 -16.41
C PRO A 560 -9.39 28.65 -15.98
N VAL A 561 -9.14 28.68 -14.67
CA VAL A 561 -7.97 28.04 -14.07
C VAL A 561 -8.05 26.53 -14.29
N ARG A 562 -6.99 25.90 -14.75
CA ARG A 562 -6.92 24.46 -15.00
C ARG A 562 -6.29 23.75 -13.82
N VAL A 563 -7.08 22.94 -13.12
CA VAL A 563 -6.64 22.21 -11.93
C VAL A 563 -6.62 20.72 -12.24
N ARG A 564 -5.44 20.10 -12.09
CA ARG A 564 -5.28 18.65 -12.28
C ARG A 564 -5.49 17.90 -10.97
N ILE A 565 -6.24 16.81 -11.01
CA ILE A 565 -6.40 15.89 -9.88
C ILE A 565 -5.54 14.64 -10.12
N VAL A 566 -4.66 14.34 -9.17
CA VAL A 566 -3.84 13.12 -9.12
C VAL A 566 -4.02 12.41 -7.79
N GLY A 567 -3.62 11.15 -7.69
CA GLY A 567 -3.71 10.42 -6.43
C GLY A 567 -4.06 8.95 -6.55
N GLU A 568 -4.47 8.39 -5.41
CA GLU A 568 -4.95 7.01 -5.33
C GLU A 568 -6.30 6.87 -6.07
N ILE A 569 -6.38 5.94 -7.02
CA ILE A 569 -7.52 5.83 -7.95
C ILE A 569 -8.88 5.72 -7.27
N TRP A 570 -8.98 4.98 -6.17
CA TRP A 570 -10.27 4.76 -5.53
C TRP A 570 -10.75 6.05 -4.85
N VAL A 571 -9.85 6.75 -4.14
CA VAL A 571 -10.16 8.06 -3.53
C VAL A 571 -10.45 9.13 -4.57
N VAL A 572 -9.73 9.10 -5.70
CA VAL A 572 -9.96 10.03 -6.82
C VAL A 572 -11.34 9.80 -7.47
N LEU A 573 -11.79 8.54 -7.59
CA LEU A 573 -13.05 8.20 -8.26
C LEU A 573 -14.28 8.19 -7.33
N GLU A 574 -14.11 8.03 -6.02
CA GLU A 574 -15.23 7.96 -5.07
C GLU A 574 -15.59 9.35 -4.54
N ALA A 575 -16.60 9.98 -5.17
CA ALA A 575 -16.99 11.36 -4.89
C ALA A 575 -17.35 11.63 -3.42
N TYR A 576 -18.04 10.71 -2.74
CA TYR A 576 -18.35 10.90 -1.31
C TYR A 576 -17.08 11.04 -0.46
N VAL A 577 -16.04 10.26 -0.79
CA VAL A 577 -14.81 10.17 -0.01
C VAL A 577 -13.93 11.39 -0.19
N ASN A 578 -13.87 11.94 -1.40
CA ASN A 578 -13.15 13.18 -1.67
C ASN A 578 -14.03 14.44 -1.51
N LEU A 579 -15.18 14.33 -0.83
CA LEU A 579 -16.09 15.43 -0.54
C LEU A 579 -16.55 16.18 -1.80
N HIS A 580 -16.82 15.42 -2.87
CA HIS A 580 -17.28 15.92 -4.16
C HIS A 580 -16.35 17.00 -4.74
N LEU A 581 -15.03 16.86 -4.58
CA LEU A 581 -14.03 17.86 -4.98
C LEU A 581 -14.21 18.36 -6.42
N GLU A 582 -14.52 17.48 -7.37
CA GLU A 582 -14.72 17.86 -8.78
C GLU A 582 -15.92 18.77 -8.99
N GLU A 583 -16.98 18.59 -8.19
CA GLU A 583 -18.14 19.47 -8.20
C GLU A 583 -17.83 20.77 -7.49
N MET A 584 -17.14 20.71 -6.34
CA MET A 584 -16.72 21.87 -5.57
C MET A 584 -15.88 22.83 -6.42
N LEU A 585 -14.84 22.31 -7.08
CA LEU A 585 -14.01 23.08 -8.02
C LEU A 585 -14.84 23.64 -9.19
N GLY A 586 -15.68 22.81 -9.82
CA GLY A 586 -16.50 23.23 -10.96
C GLY A 586 -17.57 24.26 -10.61
N LYS A 587 -18.04 24.30 -9.35
CA LYS A 587 -18.99 25.29 -8.83
C LYS A 587 -18.34 26.63 -8.50
N SER A 588 -17.00 26.68 -8.37
CA SER A 588 -16.27 27.93 -8.13
C SER A 588 -16.64 28.99 -9.17
N THR A 589 -16.89 30.22 -8.69
CA THR A 589 -17.30 31.35 -9.53
C THR A 589 -16.15 32.29 -9.83
N ASP A 590 -15.20 32.41 -8.91
CA ASP A 590 -14.04 33.27 -9.03
C ASP A 590 -12.85 32.65 -8.27
N PRO A 591 -11.86 32.04 -8.96
CA PRO A 591 -11.81 31.82 -10.40
C PRO A 591 -12.77 30.69 -10.82
N ARG A 592 -13.19 30.70 -12.09
CA ARG A 592 -13.80 29.52 -12.72
C ARG A 592 -12.73 28.44 -12.91
N VAL A 593 -13.09 27.18 -12.66
CA VAL A 593 -12.13 26.06 -12.71
C VAL A 593 -12.51 25.04 -13.77
N TRP A 594 -11.54 24.65 -14.59
CA TRP A 594 -11.60 23.47 -15.44
C TRP A 594 -10.79 22.35 -14.78
N VAL A 595 -11.51 21.33 -14.31
CA VAL A 595 -10.91 20.14 -13.70
C VAL A 595 -10.33 19.22 -14.78
N ASP A 596 -9.09 18.79 -14.59
CA ASP A 596 -8.39 17.80 -15.40
C ASP A 596 -8.14 16.53 -14.57
N ARG A 597 -8.88 15.46 -14.86
CA ARG A 597 -8.67 14.14 -14.25
C ARG A 597 -8.42 13.09 -15.34
N GLU A 598 -7.17 12.68 -15.48
CA GLU A 598 -6.78 11.57 -16.37
C GLU A 598 -6.98 10.18 -15.76
N ILE A 599 -7.03 10.08 -14.43
CA ILE A 599 -7.24 8.81 -13.73
C ILE A 599 -8.69 8.38 -13.92
N SER A 600 -8.93 7.27 -14.63
CA SER A 600 -10.27 6.72 -14.86
C SER A 600 -10.23 5.20 -15.03
N ALA A 601 -11.38 4.54 -14.86
CA ALA A 601 -11.49 3.08 -15.03
C ALA A 601 -11.15 2.65 -16.47
N THR A 602 -11.62 3.40 -17.48
CA THR A 602 -11.33 3.15 -18.90
C THR A 602 -9.84 3.33 -19.22
N ASN A 603 -9.22 4.41 -18.73
CA ASN A 603 -7.79 4.63 -18.95
C ASN A 603 -6.96 3.53 -18.29
N TRP A 604 -7.32 3.12 -17.06
CA TRP A 604 -6.68 1.99 -16.39
C TRP A 604 -6.85 0.70 -17.21
N PHE A 605 -8.06 0.42 -17.70
CA PHE A 605 -8.35 -0.75 -18.55
C PHE A 605 -7.51 -0.76 -19.83
N HIS A 606 -7.40 0.38 -20.52
CA HIS A 606 -6.57 0.54 -21.72
C HIS A 606 -5.08 0.51 -21.45
N GLN A 607 -4.62 0.70 -20.22
CA GLN A 607 -3.20 0.63 -19.89
C GLN A 607 -2.73 -0.75 -19.41
N HIS A 608 -3.67 -1.65 -19.08
CA HIS A 608 -3.36 -2.90 -18.38
C HIS A 608 -4.03 -4.15 -18.98
N LEU A 609 -5.26 -4.06 -19.45
CA LEU A 609 -6.03 -5.21 -19.93
C LEU A 609 -6.22 -5.22 -21.45
N PHE A 610 -6.53 -4.07 -22.05
CA PHE A 610 -6.69 -3.94 -23.49
C PHE A 610 -5.88 -2.76 -24.04
N PRO A 611 -4.55 -2.93 -24.23
CA PRO A 611 -3.64 -1.87 -24.61
C PRO A 611 -4.02 -1.22 -25.94
N THR A 612 -4.43 0.05 -25.91
CA THR A 612 -4.59 0.89 -27.10
C THR A 612 -3.28 1.62 -27.37
N LYS A 613 -3.02 1.96 -28.64
CA LYS A 613 -1.78 2.68 -29.02
C LYS A 613 -1.65 4.01 -28.27
N GLU A 614 -2.72 4.77 -28.19
CA GLU A 614 -2.79 6.07 -27.50
C GLU A 614 -2.53 5.93 -26.00
N ALA A 615 -3.20 4.98 -25.32
CA ALA A 615 -3.01 4.78 -23.89
C ALA A 615 -1.58 4.33 -23.55
N MET A 616 -0.97 3.49 -24.40
CA MET A 616 0.41 3.06 -24.22
C MET A 616 1.41 4.18 -24.45
N GLN A 617 1.20 5.04 -25.46
CA GLN A 617 2.00 6.24 -25.69
C GLN A 617 1.89 7.21 -24.50
N ARG A 618 0.68 7.45 -23.99
CA ARG A 618 0.46 8.29 -22.81
C ARG A 618 1.13 7.72 -21.57
N LYS A 619 1.00 6.40 -21.33
CA LYS A 619 1.71 5.69 -20.26
C LYS A 619 3.23 5.84 -20.36
N GLU A 620 3.78 5.76 -21.56
CA GLU A 620 5.21 5.95 -21.79
C GLU A 620 5.68 7.39 -21.52
N ALA A 621 4.86 8.39 -21.89
CA ALA A 621 5.12 9.80 -21.60
C ALA A 621 5.12 10.07 -20.09
N ILE A 622 4.09 9.59 -19.37
CA ILE A 622 4.01 9.68 -17.90
C ILE A 622 5.21 9.00 -17.26
N ASN A 623 5.58 7.81 -17.74
CA ASN A 623 6.73 7.09 -17.19
C ASN A 623 8.05 7.83 -17.43
N ARG A 624 8.22 8.45 -18.59
CA ARG A 624 9.40 9.26 -18.93
C ARG A 624 9.49 10.50 -18.05
N ALA A 625 8.36 11.17 -17.80
CA ALA A 625 8.28 12.35 -16.95
C ALA A 625 8.52 12.04 -15.47
N SER A 626 8.07 10.87 -14.99
CA SER A 626 8.32 10.42 -13.60
C SER A 626 9.76 9.99 -13.36
N LYS A 627 10.41 9.35 -14.34
CA LYS A 627 11.71 8.69 -14.18
C LYS A 627 12.82 9.51 -13.48
N PRO A 628 13.00 10.83 -13.73
CA PRO A 628 14.01 11.64 -13.04
C PRO A 628 13.79 11.72 -11.52
N TYR A 629 12.53 11.62 -11.10
CA TYR A 629 12.07 11.85 -9.72
C TYR A 629 11.77 10.54 -9.00
N LEU A 630 11.20 9.55 -9.69
CA LEU A 630 10.87 8.22 -9.18
C LEU A 630 11.11 7.19 -10.29
N GLU A 631 12.33 6.64 -10.36
CA GLU A 631 12.72 5.73 -11.44
C GLU A 631 12.07 4.35 -11.34
N THR A 632 11.86 3.87 -10.12
CA THR A 632 11.27 2.55 -9.89
C THR A 632 9.84 2.69 -9.42
N ASP A 633 8.93 2.03 -10.14
CA ASP A 633 7.52 1.94 -9.78
C ASP A 633 7.34 1.36 -8.36
N VAL A 634 6.56 2.05 -7.53
CA VAL A 634 6.26 1.70 -6.14
C VAL A 634 4.91 0.99 -5.99
N GLY A 635 4.20 0.75 -7.10
CA GLY A 635 2.85 0.21 -7.15
C GLY A 635 1.79 1.30 -6.93
N GLY A 636 0.52 0.91 -6.92
CA GLY A 636 -0.59 1.87 -6.85
C GLY A 636 -0.50 2.93 -7.95
N HIS A 637 -0.79 4.18 -7.61
CA HIS A 637 -0.79 5.31 -8.55
C HIS A 637 0.38 6.28 -8.32
N GLY A 638 1.30 6.00 -7.40
CA GLY A 638 2.33 6.99 -7.00
C GLY A 638 3.24 7.43 -8.16
N HIS A 639 3.59 6.51 -9.05
CA HIS A 639 4.35 6.84 -10.27
C HIS A 639 3.55 7.67 -11.28
N ILE A 640 2.23 7.44 -11.35
CA ILE A 640 1.31 8.22 -12.19
C ILE A 640 1.16 9.63 -11.60
N SER A 641 0.99 9.76 -10.28
CA SER A 641 0.91 11.04 -9.58
C SER A 641 2.15 11.91 -9.81
N VAL A 642 3.35 11.33 -9.69
CA VAL A 642 4.62 12.04 -9.97
C VAL A 642 4.72 12.43 -11.44
N GLY A 643 4.45 11.50 -12.37
CA GLY A 643 4.57 11.76 -13.80
C GLY A 643 3.57 12.79 -14.35
N LEU A 644 2.31 12.71 -13.92
CA LEU A 644 1.27 13.68 -14.31
C LEU A 644 1.51 15.08 -13.72
N THR A 645 2.09 15.17 -12.52
CA THR A 645 2.50 16.45 -11.94
C THR A 645 3.71 17.00 -12.69
N ALA A 646 4.66 16.15 -13.08
CA ALA A 646 5.82 16.58 -13.87
C ALA A 646 5.44 17.14 -15.25
N LEU A 647 4.36 16.64 -15.85
CA LEU A 647 3.83 17.13 -17.14
C LEU A 647 2.89 18.33 -17.00
N ALA A 648 2.45 18.68 -15.78
CA ALA A 648 1.36 19.63 -15.55
C ALA A 648 1.63 20.99 -16.21
N LYS A 649 2.81 21.59 -15.97
CA LYS A 649 3.15 22.91 -16.50
C LYS A 649 3.23 22.94 -18.03
N GLU A 650 3.84 21.92 -18.63
CA GLU A 650 3.94 21.78 -20.09
C GLU A 650 2.55 21.62 -20.75
N GLU A 651 1.58 21.10 -20.00
CA GLU A 651 0.22 20.85 -20.45
C GLU A 651 -0.75 22.00 -20.13
N GLY A 652 -0.23 23.12 -19.62
CA GLY A 652 -1.02 24.31 -19.29
C GLY A 652 -1.94 24.09 -18.09
N ILE A 653 -1.51 23.31 -17.11
CA ILE A 653 -2.17 23.15 -15.81
C ILE A 653 -1.62 24.22 -14.86
N ASP A 654 -2.53 24.93 -14.18
CA ASP A 654 -2.18 26.01 -13.25
C ASP A 654 -1.87 25.50 -11.85
N GLY A 655 -2.47 24.39 -11.42
CA GLY A 655 -2.23 23.76 -10.12
C GLY A 655 -2.64 22.29 -10.07
N VAL A 656 -2.08 21.56 -9.11
CA VAL A 656 -2.35 20.13 -8.91
C VAL A 656 -2.94 19.90 -7.53
N ILE A 657 -4.03 19.14 -7.46
CA ILE A 657 -4.56 18.61 -6.19
C ILE A 657 -4.26 17.12 -6.12
N HIS A 658 -3.55 16.71 -5.07
CA HIS A 658 -3.16 15.33 -4.80
C HIS A 658 -4.05 14.72 -3.73
N LEU A 659 -4.73 13.62 -4.06
CA LEU A 659 -5.64 12.91 -3.15
C LEU A 659 -5.07 11.55 -2.76
N MET A 660 -5.03 11.26 -1.46
CA MET A 660 -4.61 9.95 -0.97
C MET A 660 -5.34 9.57 0.31
N PRO A 661 -5.66 8.29 0.53
CA PRO A 661 -6.15 7.87 1.82
C PRO A 661 -5.00 7.83 2.83
N PHE A 662 -5.33 8.04 4.10
CA PHE A 662 -4.38 7.89 5.20
C PHE A 662 -3.65 6.54 5.13
N THR A 663 -2.35 6.56 5.45
CA THR A 663 -1.39 5.44 5.35
C THR A 663 -1.11 4.87 3.94
N CYS A 664 -1.58 5.48 2.85
CA CYS A 664 -1.38 4.96 1.48
C CYS A 664 0.11 4.92 1.07
N MET A 665 0.74 3.74 1.13
CA MET A 665 2.20 3.62 0.97
C MET A 665 2.75 4.18 -0.35
N PRO A 666 2.16 3.91 -1.53
CA PRO A 666 2.66 4.49 -2.79
C PRO A 666 2.48 6.00 -2.87
N GLU A 667 1.35 6.53 -2.39
CA GLU A 667 1.09 7.97 -2.45
C GLU A 667 1.89 8.76 -1.40
N ILE A 668 2.24 8.16 -0.25
CA ILE A 668 3.20 8.75 0.70
C ILE A 668 4.55 9.00 0.00
N VAL A 669 5.03 8.02 -0.78
CA VAL A 669 6.26 8.20 -1.58
C VAL A 669 6.08 9.33 -2.59
N ALA A 670 4.95 9.35 -3.30
CA ALA A 670 4.66 10.40 -4.28
C ALA A 670 4.61 11.78 -3.63
N GLN A 671 3.82 11.96 -2.57
CA GLN A 671 3.66 13.21 -1.82
C GLN A 671 5.00 13.80 -1.41
N ASN A 672 5.88 12.99 -0.84
CA ASN A 672 7.20 13.43 -0.41
C ASN A 672 8.04 13.99 -1.57
N ILE A 673 7.93 13.36 -2.76
CA ILE A 673 8.57 13.84 -3.99
C ILE A 673 7.85 15.07 -4.54
N LEU A 674 6.52 15.13 -4.46
CA LEU A 674 5.70 16.23 -4.97
C LEU A 674 6.02 17.56 -4.28
N VAL A 675 6.38 17.56 -2.99
CA VAL A 675 6.84 18.77 -2.27
C VAL A 675 8.01 19.42 -3.00
N GLN A 676 9.01 18.63 -3.37
CA GLN A 676 10.21 19.13 -4.05
C GLN A 676 9.93 19.44 -5.52
N LEU A 677 9.08 18.63 -6.16
CA LEU A 677 8.69 18.81 -7.55
C LEU A 677 7.89 20.11 -7.76
N SER A 678 7.00 20.44 -6.82
CA SER A 678 6.21 21.67 -6.80
C SER A 678 7.11 22.90 -6.87
N ASN A 679 8.13 22.95 -6.01
CA ASN A 679 9.12 24.01 -5.99
C ASN A 679 9.96 24.05 -7.27
N LYS A 680 10.47 22.88 -7.71
CA LYS A 680 11.37 22.78 -8.87
C LYS A 680 10.69 23.17 -10.19
N LEU A 681 9.45 22.76 -10.38
CA LEU A 681 8.70 23.06 -11.60
C LEU A 681 7.89 24.35 -11.49
N ASP A 682 7.87 24.98 -10.32
CA ASP A 682 7.06 26.16 -10.03
C ASP A 682 5.59 25.92 -10.44
N ILE A 683 5.03 24.85 -9.86
CA ILE A 683 3.63 24.42 -9.99
C ILE A 683 3.05 24.19 -8.59
N PRO A 684 2.00 24.93 -8.16
CA PRO A 684 1.38 24.73 -6.86
C PRO A 684 0.76 23.33 -6.73
N VAL A 685 1.05 22.65 -5.62
CA VAL A 685 0.48 21.34 -5.27
C VAL A 685 -0.24 21.44 -3.92
N LEU A 686 -1.51 21.05 -3.88
CA LEU A 686 -2.29 20.89 -2.65
C LEU A 686 -2.56 19.41 -2.40
N THR A 687 -2.06 18.87 -1.28
CA THR A 687 -2.34 17.48 -0.90
C THR A 687 -3.45 17.38 0.14
N PHE A 688 -4.42 16.50 -0.11
CA PHE A 688 -5.40 16.07 0.88
C PHE A 688 -5.21 14.61 1.23
N ILE A 689 -5.15 14.36 2.53
CA ILE A 689 -5.08 13.04 3.13
C ILE A 689 -6.45 12.74 3.69
N ILE A 690 -7.12 11.78 3.09
CA ILE A 690 -8.52 11.48 3.38
C ILE A 690 -8.60 10.40 4.46
N THR A 691 -9.38 10.71 5.49
CA THR A 691 -9.69 9.86 6.65
C THR A 691 -11.20 9.81 6.87
N ASP A 692 -11.66 8.92 7.74
CA ASP A 692 -13.04 8.90 8.22
C ASP A 692 -13.42 10.13 9.06
N GLN A 693 -12.44 10.94 9.46
CA GLN A 693 -12.59 12.18 10.26
C GLN A 693 -12.39 13.45 9.44
N THR A 694 -12.26 13.36 8.11
CA THR A 694 -12.03 14.54 7.27
C THR A 694 -13.25 15.47 7.31
N GLY A 695 -13.07 16.67 7.87
CA GLY A 695 -14.14 17.66 8.00
C GLY A 695 -14.32 18.51 6.74
N GLU A 696 -15.58 18.69 6.32
CA GLU A 696 -15.97 19.39 5.10
C GLU A 696 -15.53 20.87 5.07
N ALA A 697 -15.84 21.63 6.13
CA ALA A 697 -15.51 23.06 6.18
C ALA A 697 -13.99 23.34 6.07
N GLY A 698 -13.16 22.53 6.73
CA GLY A 698 -11.71 22.65 6.65
C GLY A 698 -11.14 22.24 5.29
N PHE A 699 -11.79 21.28 4.62
CA PHE A 699 -11.46 20.87 3.26
C PHE A 699 -11.78 21.99 2.27
N GLU A 700 -13.01 22.53 2.32
CA GLU A 700 -13.47 23.64 1.47
C GLU A 700 -12.56 24.87 1.59
N THR A 701 -12.28 25.32 2.81
CA THR A 701 -11.43 26.50 3.06
C THR A 701 -10.04 26.36 2.41
N ARG A 702 -9.46 25.15 2.43
CA ARG A 702 -8.16 24.88 1.81
C ARG A 702 -8.23 24.87 0.29
N VAL A 703 -9.34 24.39 -0.29
CA VAL A 703 -9.57 24.46 -1.74
C VAL A 703 -9.72 25.92 -2.17
N GLU A 704 -10.54 26.71 -1.47
CA GLU A 704 -10.74 28.15 -1.75
C GLU A 704 -9.41 28.92 -1.72
N ALA A 705 -8.64 28.77 -0.63
CA ALA A 705 -7.33 29.41 -0.51
C ALA A 705 -6.36 28.99 -1.62
N PHE A 706 -6.42 27.73 -2.06
CA PHE A 706 -5.60 27.27 -3.18
C PHE A 706 -6.01 27.91 -4.50
N LEU A 707 -7.32 28.04 -4.77
CA LEU A 707 -7.80 28.72 -5.96
C LEU A 707 -7.43 30.20 -5.99
N ASP A 708 -7.44 30.88 -4.84
CA ASP A 708 -6.96 32.27 -4.73
C ASP A 708 -5.48 32.39 -5.11
N ILE A 709 -4.63 31.47 -4.64
CA ILE A 709 -3.21 31.41 -5.01
C ILE A 709 -3.06 31.21 -6.53
N LEU A 710 -3.83 30.31 -7.14
CA LEU A 710 -3.74 30.07 -8.59
C LEU A 710 -4.17 31.30 -9.39
N LYS A 711 -5.24 31.96 -8.96
CA LYS A 711 -5.75 33.19 -9.55
C LYS A 711 -4.69 34.31 -9.49
N GLU A 712 -4.12 34.56 -8.31
CA GLU A 712 -3.07 35.58 -8.13
C GLU A 712 -1.86 35.30 -9.03
N ARG A 713 -1.41 34.05 -9.07
CA ARG A 713 -0.28 33.64 -9.91
C ARG A 713 -0.53 33.95 -11.39
N ARG A 714 -1.71 33.63 -11.94
CA ARG A 714 -2.06 33.98 -13.33
C ARG A 714 -2.04 35.48 -13.58
N PHE A 715 -2.53 36.30 -12.65
CA PHE A 715 -2.48 37.77 -12.79
C PHE A 715 -1.05 38.30 -12.92
N THR A 716 -0.11 37.81 -12.10
CA THR A 716 1.31 38.20 -12.18
C THR A 716 2.00 37.79 -13.47
N THR A 717 1.69 36.61 -14.04
CA THR A 717 2.30 36.16 -15.30
C THR A 717 1.82 36.93 -16.53
N HIS A 718 0.63 37.53 -16.47
CA HIS A 718 0.06 38.33 -17.58
C HIS A 718 0.42 39.82 -17.53
N THR A 719 1.06 40.29 -16.45
CA THR A 719 1.50 41.69 -16.28
C THR A 719 2.99 41.94 -16.58
N HIS A 720 3.73 40.89 -16.93
CA HIS A 720 5.11 40.92 -17.42
C HIS A 720 5.17 40.41 -18.86
#